data_AF-A0A4P5V3V5-F1
#
_entry.id   AF-A0A4P5V3V5-F1
#
_cell.length_a   1.000
_cell.length_b   1.000
_cell.length_c   1.000
_cell.angle_alpha   90.00
_cell.angle_beta   90.00
_cell.angle_gamma   90.00
#
_symmetry.space_group_name_H-M   'P 1'
#
loop_
_entity.id
_entity.type
_entity.pdbx_description
1 polymer ?
#
loop_
_entity_poly.entity_id
_entity_poly.type
_entity_poly.pdbx_seq_one_letter_code
_entity_poly.pdbx_strand_id
1 'polypeptide(L)'
;MFLFFACLYASTTGAIGYSVDGQFSYRVARDMAKRGVVAAFEKERDLLRRWGPGLPLIGAPFVWIGERIARAMPPMDSLVLTDLPGETGPYLVLLAHEPPISRDSVNAPLDQSSLTLPIPAGTGQITALTLVSYLSFARDVPTGTPIATATFLDADQRAVGEGIPIRVGVDTSEWAYDDPVQGPPLHSRANVAGMWTGNPDAGIYRMTAQVAQPLPIAPDESTLRLALPTPERRDALGRDARGPDALRLSDPSSNQAGRATEQRELQSGAMARGGVVASSIRFDAINGTGRLHLRAVLVSGERGTSAVTEVTSGSSDETADWVTRAAFGFANVIPGAATVGLLIPIAAWYGASRRTAVTLAMLFGGATLAWPYARFDFSETLAGAFATGAFAARISSIEATTTRRAVVFNLIAGLAAVGAGITKYTALWFIGLIAIDAIVHPGRVPRIVTAVAIGLTAALVGIVALAGGVSAPILITQLWDGLMRGWLGFPLWAGLASLVLSSGKGLVWFAPPVLLAGAGAVSFVRSHRLRAWFPIAVTLMYLATFGSKGGWHGGGWGPRYLVPMVPFLMLLSLPVIGAAVESGSQSVPRSDEQGEARGWRRLARWATIMTALAGLAVQTEVVLKHPNAYSIMFRDHISPELDDYGIAIGGTLASTYADYYRIEKARSELVSPPGAPTDIHGNPLPQRGLGHVINRDSPMVLKLWPERTARFRLTVYVCNYDGLPEEDRFQNMTVVDASGTQSVMVTDFARGEYITWTVDSRVGDPVTLLAYDTGSAFPVISALFFDPDTETSGPASPIVDRATGGDWVGRYGRDGSLLFAWEMGPRDIGKLPSYINAVTGGERVWVDTGEAERSEIAMLYAPGFSPLLAHAWLLGNDLIHYLRPADAALQQRALASPPWRYVHGLEVHSPHPEYGLGIDLWPLAARQMFASHAGVMSAVWVLEGLFLTGLAIAAGMVVRAWKHCGPTSPIASEPELGSDVRLPHLQPETDRAIPHHP
;
A
#
# COMPACT_ATOMS: atom_id res chain seq x y z
N MET A 1 30.30 4.65 0.05
CA MET A 1 28.97 4.93 0.64
C MET A 1 27.87 4.69 -0.35
N PHE A 2 27.76 5.49 -1.43
CA PHE A 2 26.74 5.31 -2.46
C PHE A 2 26.60 3.84 -2.92
N LEU A 3 27.68 3.22 -3.41
CA LEU A 3 27.64 1.82 -3.86
C LEU A 3 27.23 0.83 -2.76
N PHE A 4 27.68 1.05 -1.51
CA PHE A 4 27.33 0.18 -0.38
C PHE A 4 25.82 0.21 -0.13
N PHE A 5 25.23 1.40 -0.01
CA PHE A 5 23.80 1.55 0.24
C PHE A 5 22.94 1.23 -0.98
N ALA A 6 23.42 1.47 -2.20
CA ALA A 6 22.72 1.05 -3.41
C ALA A 6 22.57 -0.47 -3.47
N CYS A 7 23.64 -1.23 -3.13
CA CYS A 7 23.56 -2.69 -3.06
C CYS A 7 22.68 -3.17 -1.90
N LEU A 8 22.83 -2.56 -0.71
CA LEU A 8 22.02 -2.90 0.46
C LEU A 8 20.52 -2.70 0.15
N TYR A 9 20.13 -1.51 -0.27
CA TYR A 9 18.74 -1.17 -0.56
C TYR A 9 18.18 -1.99 -1.74
N ALA A 10 18.98 -2.28 -2.78
CA ALA A 10 18.56 -3.17 -3.87
C ALA A 10 18.34 -4.62 -3.41
N SER A 11 19.19 -5.14 -2.53
CA SER A 11 19.03 -6.50 -1.98
C SER A 11 17.83 -6.62 -1.04
N THR A 12 17.43 -5.50 -0.42
CA THR A 12 16.36 -5.48 0.57
C THR A 12 15.10 -4.74 0.13
N THR A 13 14.95 -4.45 -1.16
CA THR A 13 13.69 -3.95 -1.70
C THR A 13 12.66 -5.09 -1.75
N GLY A 14 11.38 -4.74 -1.90
CA GLY A 14 10.35 -5.74 -2.21
C GLY A 14 9.71 -5.51 -3.56
N ALA A 15 8.90 -6.48 -3.97
CA ALA A 15 8.28 -6.53 -5.29
C ALA A 15 6.80 -6.12 -5.30
N ILE A 16 6.36 -5.48 -4.22
CA ILE A 16 4.99 -5.05 -3.97
C ILE A 16 5.02 -3.57 -3.62
N GLY A 17 3.86 -2.95 -3.58
CA GLY A 17 3.69 -1.54 -3.29
C GLY A 17 2.98 -1.39 -1.96
N TYR A 18 3.41 -0.39 -1.23
CA TYR A 18 3.29 -0.30 0.22
C TYR A 18 2.26 0.75 0.63
N SER A 19 1.67 1.42 -0.35
CA SER A 19 0.82 2.56 -0.10
C SER A 19 -0.13 2.86 -1.24
N VAL A 20 -1.22 3.54 -0.89
CA VAL A 20 -2.22 4.02 -1.86
C VAL A 20 -1.60 5.04 -2.81
N ASP A 21 -0.74 5.93 -2.29
CA ASP A 21 -0.06 6.96 -3.10
C ASP A 21 1.06 6.39 -3.97
N GLY A 22 1.75 5.35 -3.51
CA GLY A 22 2.70 4.58 -4.31
C GLY A 22 2.02 3.76 -5.41
N GLN A 23 0.87 3.13 -5.12
CA GLN A 23 0.06 2.43 -6.12
C GLN A 23 -0.48 3.39 -7.19
N PHE A 24 -0.85 4.60 -6.79
CA PHE A 24 -1.13 5.67 -7.73
C PHE A 24 0.11 6.00 -8.58
N SER A 25 1.26 6.24 -7.94
CA SER A 25 2.47 6.68 -8.62
C SER A 25 2.95 5.66 -9.66
N TYR A 26 2.88 4.38 -9.30
CA TYR A 26 3.14 3.26 -10.18
C TYR A 26 2.17 3.22 -11.37
N ARG A 27 0.85 3.37 -11.14
CA ARG A 27 -0.14 3.38 -12.22
C ARG A 27 0.16 4.47 -13.27
N VAL A 28 0.47 5.69 -12.82
CA VAL A 28 0.81 6.76 -13.76
C VAL A 28 2.15 6.51 -14.44
N ALA A 29 3.17 6.04 -13.72
CA ALA A 29 4.45 5.67 -14.31
C ALA A 29 4.30 4.61 -15.42
N ARG A 30 3.40 3.64 -15.20
CA ARG A 30 3.04 2.61 -16.19
C ARG A 30 2.34 3.19 -17.41
N ASP A 31 1.38 4.11 -17.23
CA ASP A 31 0.77 4.80 -18.38
C ASP A 31 1.78 5.67 -19.14
N MET A 32 2.72 6.33 -18.45
CA MET A 32 3.82 7.06 -19.10
C MET A 32 4.72 6.13 -19.91
N ALA A 33 5.09 4.97 -19.36
CA ALA A 33 5.93 3.99 -20.04
C ALA A 33 5.25 3.43 -21.30
N LYS A 34 3.92 3.21 -21.26
CA LYS A 34 3.14 2.66 -22.37
C LYS A 34 2.76 3.69 -23.44
N ARG A 35 2.36 4.90 -23.04
CA ARG A 35 1.70 5.89 -23.91
C ARG A 35 2.53 7.17 -24.14
N GLY A 36 3.62 7.35 -23.40
CA GLY A 36 4.39 8.59 -23.36
C GLY A 36 3.85 9.60 -22.33
N VAL A 37 4.70 10.53 -21.91
CA VAL A 37 4.43 11.46 -20.79
C VAL A 37 3.21 12.34 -21.03
N VAL A 38 3.08 12.92 -22.23
CA VAL A 38 1.99 13.87 -22.55
C VAL A 38 0.63 13.19 -22.50
N ALA A 39 0.46 12.06 -23.19
CA ALA A 39 -0.80 11.32 -23.21
C ALA A 39 -1.18 10.77 -21.82
N ALA A 40 -0.19 10.35 -21.02
CA ALA A 40 -0.43 9.90 -19.65
C ALA A 40 -0.89 11.06 -18.75
N PHE A 41 -0.33 12.26 -18.91
CA PHE A 41 -0.74 13.44 -18.13
C PHE A 41 -2.18 13.86 -18.42
N GLU A 42 -2.62 13.76 -19.68
CA GLU A 42 -4.01 14.04 -20.06
C GLU A 42 -4.98 13.03 -19.45
N LYS A 43 -4.63 11.73 -19.53
CA LYS A 43 -5.46 10.63 -19.00
C LYS A 43 -5.55 10.64 -17.48
N GLU A 44 -4.42 10.83 -16.81
CA GLU A 44 -4.29 10.68 -15.35
C GLU A 44 -4.36 12.04 -14.63
N ARG A 45 -4.97 13.06 -15.24
CA ARG A 45 -4.93 14.46 -14.76
C ARG A 45 -5.41 14.61 -13.32
N ASP A 46 -6.55 14.02 -12.97
CA ASP A 46 -7.14 14.10 -11.61
C ASP A 46 -6.32 13.38 -10.55
N LEU A 47 -5.58 12.40 -11.01
CA LEU A 47 -4.83 11.48 -10.21
C LEU A 47 -3.46 12.14 -9.90
N LEU A 48 -2.81 12.73 -10.92
CA LEU A 48 -1.69 13.67 -10.78
C LEU A 48 -2.04 14.91 -9.96
N ARG A 49 -3.29 15.38 -10.03
CA ARG A 49 -3.76 16.54 -9.25
C ARG A 49 -3.67 16.32 -7.74
N ARG A 50 -3.81 15.08 -7.27
CA ARG A 50 -3.82 14.75 -5.84
C ARG A 50 -2.43 14.45 -5.29
N TRP A 51 -1.53 13.89 -6.10
CA TRP A 51 -0.28 13.29 -5.61
C TRP A 51 1.00 13.78 -6.31
N GLY A 52 0.88 14.55 -7.40
CA GLY A 52 2.01 15.15 -8.10
C GLY A 52 2.71 14.21 -9.11
N PRO A 53 3.51 14.77 -10.04
CA PRO A 53 4.15 14.02 -11.11
C PRO A 53 5.57 13.51 -10.80
N GLY A 54 6.23 13.98 -9.72
CA GLY A 54 7.67 13.76 -9.53
C GLY A 54 8.10 12.30 -9.45
N LEU A 55 7.50 11.51 -8.54
CA LEU A 55 7.83 10.08 -8.42
C LEU A 55 7.44 9.27 -9.67
N PRO A 56 6.25 9.46 -10.28
CA PRO A 56 5.91 8.81 -11.55
C PRO A 56 6.92 9.06 -12.68
N LEU A 57 7.39 10.30 -12.82
CA LEU A 57 8.37 10.67 -13.86
C LEU A 57 9.71 9.94 -13.68
N ILE A 58 10.19 9.82 -12.44
CA ILE A 58 11.43 9.11 -12.13
C ILE A 58 11.25 7.59 -12.22
N GLY A 59 10.06 7.08 -11.93
CA GLY A 59 9.76 5.65 -11.97
C GLY A 59 9.44 5.10 -13.36
N ALA A 60 8.97 5.93 -14.31
CA ALA A 60 8.57 5.47 -15.65
C ALA A 60 9.68 4.71 -16.43
N PRO A 61 10.97 5.13 -16.40
CA PRO A 61 12.05 4.36 -17.01
C PRO A 61 12.21 2.95 -16.40
N PHE A 62 12.03 2.81 -15.09
CA PHE A 62 12.11 1.51 -14.42
C PHE A 62 10.94 0.61 -14.80
N VAL A 63 9.72 1.16 -14.88
CA VAL A 63 8.55 0.41 -15.35
C VAL A 63 8.76 -0.05 -16.80
N TRP A 64 9.29 0.82 -17.66
CA TRP A 64 9.62 0.46 -19.05
C TRP A 64 10.63 -0.70 -19.13
N ILE A 65 11.66 -0.70 -18.28
CA ILE A 65 12.61 -1.83 -18.17
C ILE A 65 11.87 -3.08 -17.69
N GLY A 66 11.03 -2.95 -16.65
CA GLY A 66 10.20 -4.04 -16.13
C GLY A 66 9.32 -4.69 -17.18
N GLU A 67 8.70 -3.92 -18.08
CA GLU A 67 7.88 -4.44 -19.19
C GLU A 67 8.69 -5.21 -20.23
N ARG A 68 9.98 -4.90 -20.36
CA ARG A 68 10.90 -5.66 -21.23
C ARG A 68 11.31 -6.96 -20.58
N ILE A 69 11.57 -6.94 -19.27
CA ILE A 69 11.87 -8.15 -18.49
C ILE A 69 10.66 -9.08 -18.45
N ALA A 70 9.46 -8.55 -18.18
CA ALA A 70 8.21 -9.30 -18.11
C ALA A 70 7.91 -10.10 -19.38
N ARG A 71 8.23 -9.56 -20.56
CA ARG A 71 8.05 -10.26 -21.84
C ARG A 71 8.91 -11.52 -22.00
N ALA A 72 9.99 -11.63 -21.24
CA ALA A 72 10.87 -12.80 -21.22
C ALA A 72 10.57 -13.73 -20.03
N MET A 73 9.65 -13.36 -19.14
CA MET A 73 9.30 -14.17 -17.97
C MET A 73 8.09 -15.05 -18.26
N PRO A 74 8.07 -16.28 -17.69
CA PRO A 74 6.90 -17.12 -17.75
C PRO A 74 5.77 -16.54 -16.89
N PRO A 75 4.52 -16.93 -17.14
CA PRO A 75 3.38 -16.63 -16.27
C PRO A 75 3.61 -17.16 -14.82
N MET A 76 3.06 -16.50 -13.80
CA MET A 76 3.29 -16.90 -12.39
C MET A 76 2.67 -18.27 -12.06
N ASP A 77 1.42 -18.52 -12.48
CA ASP A 77 0.78 -19.82 -12.34
C ASP A 77 1.05 -20.71 -13.55
N SER A 78 2.33 -21.05 -13.78
CA SER A 78 2.69 -21.98 -14.85
C SER A 78 3.71 -23.03 -14.44
N LEU A 79 3.69 -24.16 -15.16
CA LEU A 79 4.69 -25.22 -15.07
C LEU A 79 5.24 -25.53 -16.45
N VAL A 80 6.52 -25.92 -16.50
CA VAL A 80 7.13 -26.47 -17.70
C VAL A 80 7.15 -27.99 -17.56
N LEU A 81 6.37 -28.68 -18.38
CA LEU A 81 6.36 -30.14 -18.41
C LEU A 81 7.25 -30.64 -19.56
N THR A 82 8.13 -31.60 -19.28
CA THR A 82 8.91 -32.34 -20.28
C THR A 82 8.28 -33.70 -20.54
N ASP A 83 8.62 -34.33 -21.66
CA ASP A 83 8.22 -35.71 -21.96
C ASP A 83 6.69 -35.90 -21.97
N LEU A 84 5.98 -34.93 -22.56
CA LEU A 84 4.54 -35.05 -22.81
C LEU A 84 4.29 -35.85 -24.09
N PRO A 85 3.32 -36.79 -24.09
CA PRO A 85 2.94 -37.50 -25.30
C PRO A 85 2.54 -36.52 -26.41
N GLY A 86 3.08 -36.71 -27.62
CA GLY A 86 2.78 -35.85 -28.78
C GLY A 86 3.56 -34.53 -28.84
N GLU A 87 4.36 -34.18 -27.83
CA GLU A 87 5.20 -32.99 -27.81
C GLU A 87 6.69 -33.36 -27.97
N THR A 88 7.41 -32.60 -28.80
CA THR A 88 8.84 -32.84 -29.07
C THR A 88 9.77 -32.03 -28.16
N GLY A 89 9.22 -31.21 -27.27
CA GLY A 89 9.96 -30.31 -26.40
C GLY A 89 9.19 -29.94 -25.14
N PRO A 90 9.73 -29.02 -24.31
CA PRO A 90 9.07 -28.54 -23.11
C PRO A 90 7.75 -27.82 -23.45
N TYR A 91 6.69 -28.17 -22.75
CA TYR A 91 5.37 -27.56 -22.90
C TYR A 91 5.05 -26.70 -21.67
N LEU A 92 4.66 -25.45 -21.91
CA LEU A 92 4.26 -24.53 -20.84
C LEU A 92 2.77 -24.72 -20.54
N VAL A 93 2.47 -25.13 -19.32
CA VAL A 93 1.10 -25.35 -18.84
C VAL A 93 0.73 -24.21 -17.90
N LEU A 94 -0.38 -23.53 -18.19
CA LEU A 94 -1.01 -22.61 -17.25
C LEU A 94 -1.84 -23.40 -16.23
N LEU A 95 -1.68 -23.08 -14.95
CA LEU A 95 -2.40 -23.74 -13.88
C LEU A 95 -3.75 -23.04 -13.64
N ALA A 96 -4.80 -23.82 -13.52
CA ALA A 96 -6.14 -23.39 -13.16
C ALA A 96 -6.41 -23.59 -11.66
N HIS A 97 -7.46 -22.92 -11.17
CA HIS A 97 -8.01 -23.11 -9.83
C HIS A 97 -9.38 -23.76 -9.93
N GLU A 98 -9.39 -25.05 -10.29
CA GLU A 98 -10.64 -25.81 -10.31
C GLU A 98 -11.16 -26.06 -8.89
N PRO A 99 -12.49 -26.13 -8.69
CA PRO A 99 -13.06 -26.48 -7.41
C PRO A 99 -12.59 -27.88 -6.93
N PRO A 100 -12.35 -28.07 -5.63
CA PRO A 100 -11.90 -29.35 -5.10
C PRO A 100 -12.98 -30.44 -5.21
N ILE A 101 -12.56 -31.65 -5.56
CA ILE A 101 -13.44 -32.81 -5.73
C ILE A 101 -13.35 -33.67 -4.46
N SER A 102 -14.48 -33.87 -3.76
CA SER A 102 -14.53 -34.69 -2.54
C SER A 102 -15.95 -35.18 -2.22
N ARG A 103 -16.04 -36.28 -1.45
CA ARG A 103 -17.28 -36.78 -0.83
C ARG A 103 -17.25 -36.71 0.71
N ASP A 104 -16.22 -36.09 1.28
CA ASP A 104 -16.06 -35.96 2.74
C ASP A 104 -16.87 -34.78 3.28
N SER A 105 -17.88 -35.07 4.12
CA SER A 105 -18.73 -34.08 4.79
C SER A 105 -18.21 -33.65 6.18
N VAL A 106 -17.18 -34.32 6.71
CA VAL A 106 -16.72 -34.17 8.10
C VAL A 106 -15.71 -33.03 8.24
N ASN A 107 -14.85 -32.81 7.24
CA ASN A 107 -13.68 -31.92 7.38
C ASN A 107 -13.75 -30.55 6.65
N ALA A 108 -14.83 -30.22 5.92
CA ALA A 108 -15.19 -28.84 5.52
C ALA A 108 -16.46 -28.79 4.64
N PRO A 109 -17.12 -27.63 4.47
CA PRO A 109 -18.34 -27.51 3.66
C PRO A 109 -18.01 -27.50 2.16
N LEU A 110 -18.58 -28.43 1.36
CA LEU A 110 -18.94 -28.32 -0.09
C LEU A 110 -19.36 -29.70 -0.64
N ASP A 111 -20.55 -29.76 -1.27
CA ASP A 111 -21.14 -30.94 -1.93
C ASP A 111 -20.68 -31.04 -3.41
N GLN A 112 -19.37 -31.09 -3.64
CA GLN A 112 -18.77 -31.20 -4.99
C GLN A 112 -18.16 -32.59 -5.22
N SER A 113 -19.04 -33.57 -5.42
CA SER A 113 -18.65 -34.97 -5.65
C SER A 113 -18.10 -35.26 -7.05
N SER A 114 -18.25 -34.32 -8.00
CA SER A 114 -17.81 -34.49 -9.39
C SER A 114 -17.51 -33.15 -10.08
N LEU A 115 -16.56 -33.14 -11.02
CA LEU A 115 -16.24 -32.02 -11.89
C LEU A 115 -16.22 -32.47 -13.35
N THR A 116 -16.92 -31.77 -14.25
CA THR A 116 -16.93 -32.06 -15.69
C THR A 116 -16.28 -30.92 -16.46
N LEU A 117 -15.26 -31.22 -17.27
CA LEU A 117 -14.53 -30.26 -18.08
C LEU A 117 -14.72 -30.55 -19.59
N PRO A 118 -15.03 -29.54 -20.42
CA PRO A 118 -15.22 -29.72 -21.86
C PRO A 118 -13.90 -29.92 -22.60
N ILE A 119 -13.84 -30.88 -23.53
CA ILE A 119 -12.65 -31.12 -24.35
C ILE A 119 -12.64 -30.15 -25.54
N PRO A 120 -11.57 -29.38 -25.78
CA PRO A 120 -11.48 -28.50 -26.94
C PRO A 120 -11.57 -29.26 -28.27
N ALA A 121 -12.27 -28.68 -29.25
CA ALA A 121 -12.32 -29.25 -30.60
C ALA A 121 -10.94 -29.18 -31.27
N GLY A 122 -10.55 -30.20 -32.04
CA GLY A 122 -9.35 -30.17 -32.88
C GLY A 122 -8.12 -30.95 -32.37
N THR A 123 -8.13 -31.54 -31.17
CA THR A 123 -6.99 -32.32 -30.62
C THR A 123 -6.72 -33.65 -31.34
N GLY A 124 -7.59 -34.07 -32.26
CA GLY A 124 -7.44 -35.32 -33.01
C GLY A 124 -7.89 -36.56 -32.20
N GLN A 125 -7.29 -37.72 -32.46
CA GLN A 125 -7.51 -38.90 -31.62
C GLN A 125 -6.74 -38.77 -30.30
N ILE A 126 -7.46 -38.77 -29.17
CA ILE A 126 -6.85 -38.70 -27.83
C ILE A 126 -6.17 -40.04 -27.53
N THR A 127 -4.88 -40.00 -27.23
CA THR A 127 -4.06 -41.18 -26.89
C THR A 127 -3.60 -41.16 -25.44
N ALA A 128 -3.52 -40.00 -24.79
CA ALA A 128 -3.13 -39.90 -23.39
C ALA A 128 -3.83 -38.77 -22.64
N LEU A 129 -3.98 -38.96 -21.33
CA LEU A 129 -4.44 -37.99 -20.34
C LEU A 129 -3.28 -37.64 -19.41
N THR A 130 -2.93 -36.36 -19.30
CA THR A 130 -1.98 -35.88 -18.29
C THR A 130 -2.72 -35.01 -17.27
N LEU A 131 -2.53 -35.31 -15.99
CA LEU A 131 -3.11 -34.56 -14.88
C LEU A 131 -2.00 -33.91 -14.07
N VAL A 132 -2.19 -32.65 -13.74
CA VAL A 132 -1.42 -31.91 -12.73
C VAL A 132 -2.36 -31.67 -11.54
N SER A 133 -2.02 -32.21 -10.37
CA SER A 133 -2.93 -32.22 -9.22
C SER A 133 -2.21 -32.28 -7.88
N TYR A 134 -2.95 -32.05 -6.79
CA TYR A 134 -2.52 -32.35 -5.43
C TYR A 134 -3.71 -32.77 -4.56
N LEU A 135 -3.42 -33.36 -3.40
CA LEU A 135 -4.43 -33.71 -2.39
C LEU A 135 -4.33 -32.78 -1.19
N SER A 136 -5.46 -32.51 -0.55
CA SER A 136 -5.52 -31.94 0.81
C SER A 136 -6.35 -32.82 1.73
N PHE A 137 -5.98 -32.92 3.01
CA PHE A 137 -6.68 -33.75 4.00
C PHE A 137 -6.64 -35.26 3.69
N ALA A 138 -5.63 -35.74 2.94
CA ALA A 138 -5.48 -37.14 2.55
C ALA A 138 -4.30 -37.84 3.24
N ARG A 139 -3.80 -37.25 4.34
CA ARG A 139 -2.57 -37.71 5.02
C ARG A 139 -2.67 -39.14 5.55
N ASP A 140 -3.83 -39.55 6.01
CA ASP A 140 -4.09 -40.89 6.56
C ASP A 140 -4.52 -41.90 5.48
N VAL A 141 -4.43 -41.55 4.20
CA VAL A 141 -4.79 -42.43 3.09
C VAL A 141 -3.55 -43.23 2.64
N PRO A 142 -3.60 -44.58 2.59
CA PRO A 142 -2.48 -45.41 2.14
C PRO A 142 -2.17 -45.28 0.64
N THR A 143 -0.93 -45.54 0.26
CA THR A 143 -0.49 -45.62 -1.15
C THR A 143 -1.35 -46.60 -1.96
N GLY A 144 -1.68 -46.21 -3.19
CA GLY A 144 -2.42 -47.03 -4.14
C GLY A 144 -3.94 -46.93 -4.02
N THR A 145 -4.45 -46.29 -2.96
CA THR A 145 -5.90 -46.09 -2.76
C THR A 145 -6.45 -45.16 -3.85
N PRO A 146 -7.49 -45.56 -4.61
CA PRO A 146 -8.12 -44.69 -5.60
C PRO A 146 -9.00 -43.63 -4.91
N ILE A 147 -8.78 -42.35 -5.22
CA ILE A 147 -9.50 -41.22 -4.61
C ILE A 147 -10.51 -40.56 -5.57
N ALA A 148 -10.28 -40.67 -6.87
CA ALA A 148 -11.20 -40.22 -7.91
C ALA A 148 -11.05 -41.08 -9.16
N THR A 149 -12.02 -40.99 -10.07
CA THR A 149 -11.96 -41.62 -11.40
C THR A 149 -12.21 -40.58 -12.48
N ALA A 150 -11.34 -40.53 -13.49
CA ALA A 150 -11.51 -39.69 -14.67
C ALA A 150 -12.17 -40.51 -15.79
N THR A 151 -13.31 -40.05 -16.30
CA THR A 151 -14.12 -40.74 -17.31
C THR A 151 -14.38 -39.81 -18.49
N PHE A 152 -14.04 -40.24 -19.71
CA PHE A 152 -14.40 -39.52 -20.92
C PHE A 152 -15.90 -39.70 -21.22
N LEU A 153 -16.58 -38.62 -21.62
CA LEU A 153 -18.01 -38.62 -21.91
C LEU A 153 -18.27 -38.18 -23.35
N ASP A 154 -19.30 -38.75 -23.99
CA ASP A 154 -19.81 -38.32 -25.30
C ASP A 154 -20.70 -37.06 -25.18
N ALA A 155 -21.25 -36.58 -26.29
CA ALA A 155 -22.15 -35.42 -26.30
C ALA A 155 -23.44 -35.65 -25.49
N ASP A 156 -23.87 -36.91 -25.36
CA ASP A 156 -25.05 -37.32 -24.58
C ASP A 156 -24.70 -37.63 -23.11
N GLN A 157 -23.48 -37.27 -22.66
CA GLN A 157 -22.96 -37.51 -21.31
C GLN A 157 -22.84 -39.01 -20.95
N ARG A 158 -22.71 -39.91 -21.94
CA ARG A 158 -22.44 -41.33 -21.73
C ARG A 158 -20.94 -41.60 -21.70
N ALA A 159 -20.50 -42.51 -20.84
CA ALA A 159 -19.09 -42.87 -20.71
C ALA A 159 -18.55 -43.52 -22.00
N VAL A 160 -17.36 -43.08 -22.42
CA VAL A 160 -16.64 -43.56 -23.59
C VAL A 160 -15.30 -44.15 -23.14
N GLY A 161 -15.24 -45.47 -23.05
CA GLY A 161 -14.06 -46.19 -22.54
C GLY A 161 -14.09 -46.44 -21.02
N GLU A 162 -13.03 -47.06 -20.50
CA GLU A 162 -12.87 -47.32 -19.07
C GLU A 162 -12.40 -46.07 -18.31
N GLY A 163 -12.93 -45.89 -17.10
CA GLY A 163 -12.50 -44.80 -16.21
C GLY A 163 -11.07 -45.01 -15.71
N ILE A 164 -10.27 -43.94 -15.72
CA ILE A 164 -8.89 -43.95 -15.26
C ILE A 164 -8.87 -43.65 -13.75
N PRO A 165 -8.43 -44.59 -12.89
CA PRO A 165 -8.38 -44.33 -11.45
C PRO A 165 -7.21 -43.42 -11.11
N ILE A 166 -7.46 -42.42 -10.26
CA ILE A 166 -6.45 -41.52 -9.71
C ILE A 166 -6.09 -42.02 -8.30
N ARG A 167 -4.86 -42.48 -8.10
CA ARG A 167 -4.43 -43.15 -6.86
C ARG A 167 -3.51 -42.30 -6.02
N VAL A 168 -3.75 -42.33 -4.72
CA VAL A 168 -2.95 -41.66 -3.70
C VAL A 168 -1.55 -42.29 -3.62
N GLY A 169 -0.52 -41.45 -3.56
CA GLY A 169 0.88 -41.82 -3.49
C GLY A 169 1.49 -42.46 -4.74
N VAL A 170 0.73 -42.53 -5.83
CA VAL A 170 1.18 -43.03 -7.13
C VAL A 170 0.97 -41.95 -8.20
N ASP A 171 -0.27 -41.49 -8.35
CA ASP A 171 -0.67 -40.54 -9.39
C ASP A 171 -0.71 -39.10 -8.86
N THR A 172 -0.98 -38.94 -7.55
CA THR A 172 -0.99 -37.66 -6.83
C THR A 172 -0.68 -37.89 -5.34
N SER A 173 -0.43 -36.84 -4.57
CA SER A 173 -0.10 -36.95 -3.13
C SER A 173 -0.52 -35.71 -2.35
N GLU A 174 -0.45 -35.77 -1.03
CA GLU A 174 -0.71 -34.62 -0.16
C GLU A 174 0.21 -33.44 -0.54
N TRP A 175 -0.37 -32.24 -0.62
CA TRP A 175 0.36 -31.00 -0.93
C TRP A 175 1.46 -30.72 0.09
N ALA A 176 1.15 -30.85 1.37
CA ALA A 176 2.04 -30.64 2.51
C ALA A 176 2.81 -31.94 2.86
N TYR A 177 3.41 -32.57 1.86
CA TYR A 177 4.11 -33.86 2.05
C TYR A 177 5.30 -33.73 3.01
N ASP A 178 6.04 -32.63 2.90
CA ASP A 178 7.21 -32.33 3.72
C ASP A 178 6.86 -31.53 4.99
N ASP A 179 5.59 -31.54 5.42
CA ASP A 179 5.16 -30.83 6.63
C ASP A 179 5.93 -31.34 7.85
N PRO A 180 6.83 -30.52 8.43
CA PRO A 180 7.66 -30.91 9.56
C PRO A 180 6.85 -31.12 10.84
N VAL A 181 5.64 -30.58 10.91
CA VAL A 181 4.73 -30.64 12.07
C VAL A 181 3.97 -31.96 12.10
N GLN A 182 3.43 -32.34 10.95
CA GLN A 182 2.54 -33.50 10.83
C GLN A 182 3.27 -34.77 10.39
N GLY A 183 4.59 -34.69 10.15
CA GLY A 183 5.42 -35.80 9.67
C GLY A 183 5.17 -36.13 8.19
N PRO A 184 5.64 -37.27 7.67
CA PRO A 184 5.25 -37.73 6.35
C PRO A 184 3.82 -38.32 6.34
N PRO A 185 3.03 -38.15 5.26
CA PRO A 185 1.77 -38.88 5.07
C PRO A 185 1.95 -40.41 5.08
N LEU A 186 0.85 -41.16 5.27
CA LEU A 186 0.84 -42.63 5.18
C LEU A 186 1.12 -43.18 3.77
N HIS A 187 1.12 -42.32 2.76
CA HIS A 187 1.40 -42.67 1.37
C HIS A 187 2.77 -42.16 0.91
N SER A 188 3.30 -42.80 -0.12
CA SER A 188 4.53 -42.43 -0.85
C SER A 188 4.35 -41.14 -1.65
N ARG A 189 5.43 -40.47 -2.00
CA ARG A 189 5.39 -39.26 -2.84
C ARG A 189 5.22 -39.63 -4.30
N ALA A 190 4.18 -39.11 -4.94
CA ALA A 190 3.97 -39.20 -6.39
C ALA A 190 5.01 -38.36 -7.15
N ASN A 191 5.01 -38.45 -8.49
CA ASN A 191 5.95 -37.72 -9.33
C ASN A 191 5.71 -36.20 -9.22
N VAL A 192 6.72 -35.46 -8.74
CA VAL A 192 6.61 -34.01 -8.52
C VAL A 192 6.71 -33.30 -9.87
N ALA A 193 5.65 -32.58 -10.24
CA ALA A 193 5.57 -31.74 -11.43
C ALA A 193 6.18 -30.36 -11.19
N GLY A 194 6.09 -29.86 -9.96
CA GLY A 194 6.56 -28.54 -9.55
C GLY A 194 6.05 -28.20 -8.16
N MET A 195 6.20 -26.92 -7.78
CA MET A 195 5.72 -26.40 -6.50
C MET A 195 4.53 -25.46 -6.72
N TRP A 196 3.70 -25.31 -5.69
CA TRP A 196 2.56 -24.41 -5.70
C TRP A 196 2.98 -22.93 -5.63
N THR A 197 2.33 -22.09 -6.44
CA THR A 197 2.44 -20.64 -6.35
C THR A 197 1.97 -20.15 -4.99
N GLY A 198 2.78 -19.32 -4.34
CA GLY A 198 2.51 -18.78 -3.00
C GLY A 198 2.95 -19.69 -1.86
N ASN A 199 3.19 -20.99 -2.13
CA ASN A 199 3.81 -21.89 -1.16
C ASN A 199 4.83 -22.82 -1.85
N PRO A 200 6.11 -22.43 -1.91
CA PRO A 200 7.14 -23.18 -2.61
C PRO A 200 7.56 -24.46 -1.90
N ASP A 201 6.99 -24.78 -0.73
CA ASP A 201 7.19 -26.03 0.00
C ASP A 201 6.02 -27.02 -0.23
N ALA A 202 4.96 -26.57 -0.90
CA ALA A 202 3.83 -27.39 -1.31
C ALA A 202 4.06 -28.02 -2.68
N GLY A 203 4.03 -29.35 -2.74
CA GLY A 203 4.23 -30.10 -3.97
C GLY A 203 2.97 -30.15 -4.85
N ILE A 204 3.17 -30.04 -6.16
CA ILE A 204 2.18 -30.36 -7.19
C ILE A 204 2.69 -31.57 -7.97
N TYR A 205 1.81 -32.51 -8.26
CA TYR A 205 2.16 -33.83 -8.80
C TYR A 205 1.63 -34.03 -10.22
N ARG A 206 2.32 -34.87 -10.99
CA ARG A 206 1.96 -35.23 -12.38
C ARG A 206 1.65 -36.71 -12.50
N MET A 207 0.53 -36.99 -13.15
CA MET A 207 0.18 -38.31 -13.69
C MET A 207 0.08 -38.22 -15.22
N THR A 208 0.58 -39.23 -15.92
CA THR A 208 0.30 -39.45 -17.35
C THR A 208 -0.26 -40.85 -17.53
N ALA A 209 -1.46 -40.97 -18.09
CA ALA A 209 -2.12 -42.24 -18.37
C ALA A 209 -2.38 -42.38 -19.88
N GLN A 210 -2.06 -43.55 -20.43
CA GLN A 210 -2.42 -43.90 -21.81
C GLN A 210 -3.89 -44.29 -21.86
N VAL A 211 -4.60 -43.82 -22.87
CA VAL A 211 -6.00 -44.22 -23.12
C VAL A 211 -5.98 -45.56 -23.86
N ALA A 212 -6.68 -46.56 -23.35
CA ALA A 212 -6.61 -47.94 -23.83
C ALA A 212 -7.02 -48.10 -25.32
N GLN A 213 -7.92 -47.25 -25.81
CA GLN A 213 -8.29 -47.14 -27.21
C GLN A 213 -8.34 -45.66 -27.62
N PRO A 214 -7.68 -45.24 -28.71
CA PRO A 214 -7.69 -43.84 -29.14
C PRO A 214 -9.12 -43.33 -29.36
N LEU A 215 -9.47 -42.23 -28.69
CA LEU A 215 -10.83 -41.67 -28.74
C LEU A 215 -10.90 -40.55 -29.80
N PRO A 216 -11.77 -40.66 -30.82
CA PRO A 216 -11.93 -39.58 -31.80
C PRO A 216 -12.62 -38.35 -31.18
N ILE A 217 -12.17 -37.15 -31.55
CA ILE A 217 -12.85 -35.86 -31.24
C ILE A 217 -13.53 -35.32 -32.52
N ALA A 218 -14.61 -34.56 -32.37
CA ALA A 218 -15.27 -33.86 -33.48
C ALA A 218 -14.28 -32.88 -34.18
N PRO A 219 -14.29 -32.80 -35.52
CA PRO A 219 -13.43 -31.88 -36.26
C PRO A 219 -13.76 -30.41 -35.95
N ASP A 220 -12.74 -29.54 -36.01
CA ASP A 220 -12.86 -28.09 -35.79
C ASP A 220 -13.69 -27.41 -36.91
N GLU A 221 -14.55 -26.45 -36.55
CA GLU A 221 -15.36 -25.63 -37.47
C GLU A 221 -14.51 -24.99 -38.58
N SER A 222 -13.26 -24.62 -38.27
CA SER A 222 -12.35 -23.97 -39.22
C SER A 222 -11.86 -24.92 -40.33
N THR A 223 -11.70 -26.21 -40.05
CA THR A 223 -11.23 -27.21 -41.02
C THR A 223 -12.34 -27.67 -41.95
N LEU A 224 -13.60 -27.65 -41.49
CA LEU A 224 -14.78 -27.89 -42.34
C LEU A 224 -15.03 -26.74 -43.31
N ARG A 225 -14.75 -25.49 -42.93
CA ARG A 225 -14.86 -24.31 -43.81
C ARG A 225 -13.87 -24.29 -44.98
N LEU A 226 -12.73 -25.00 -44.86
CA LEU A 226 -11.70 -25.11 -45.91
C LEU A 226 -11.88 -26.34 -46.83
N ALA A 227 -12.75 -27.28 -46.47
CA ALA A 227 -12.92 -28.56 -47.17
C ALA A 227 -14.11 -28.59 -48.16
N LEU A 228 -14.88 -27.50 -48.30
CA LEU A 228 -16.01 -27.42 -49.24
C LEU A 228 -15.53 -26.97 -50.63
N PRO A 229 -15.79 -27.74 -51.72
CA PRO A 229 -15.53 -27.30 -53.08
C PRO A 229 -16.43 -26.11 -53.45
N THR A 230 -15.85 -25.07 -54.04
CA THR A 230 -16.52 -23.98 -54.75
C THR A 230 -17.46 -24.51 -55.85
N PRO A 231 -18.80 -24.38 -55.68
CA PRO A 231 -19.54 -23.45 -56.54
C PRO A 231 -20.66 -22.64 -55.85
N GLU A 232 -21.00 -22.86 -54.58
CA GLU A 232 -22.16 -22.18 -53.94
C GLU A 232 -21.86 -20.78 -53.39
N ARG A 233 -20.60 -20.33 -53.46
CA ARG A 233 -20.19 -19.00 -52.97
C ARG A 233 -20.64 -17.82 -53.84
N ARG A 234 -21.28 -18.07 -55.00
CA ARG A 234 -21.66 -16.99 -55.94
C ARG A 234 -23.09 -16.49 -55.83
N ASP A 235 -24.00 -17.24 -55.21
CA ASP A 235 -25.43 -16.85 -55.19
C ASP A 235 -25.94 -16.34 -53.82
N ALA A 236 -25.16 -16.50 -52.74
CA ALA A 236 -25.55 -16.01 -51.40
C ALA A 236 -25.09 -14.57 -51.07
N LEU A 237 -24.22 -13.97 -51.91
CA LEU A 237 -23.82 -12.56 -51.77
C LEU A 237 -24.59 -11.70 -52.77
N GLY A 238 -25.91 -11.65 -52.53
CA GLY A 238 -26.78 -10.62 -53.07
C GLY A 238 -26.30 -9.24 -52.64
N ARG A 239 -26.40 -8.30 -53.57
CA ARG A 239 -25.97 -6.90 -53.50
C ARG A 239 -26.57 -6.22 -52.26
N ASP A 240 -25.72 -5.70 -51.38
CA ASP A 240 -25.82 -4.37 -50.75
C ASP A 240 -24.99 -4.32 -49.45
N ALA A 241 -23.73 -3.87 -49.57
CA ALA A 241 -22.97 -3.24 -48.49
C ALA A 241 -21.61 -2.74 -49.03
N ARG A 242 -21.60 -1.58 -49.69
CA ARG A 242 -20.38 -0.78 -49.86
C ARG A 242 -20.53 0.47 -49.00
N GLY A 243 -19.88 0.50 -47.85
CA GLY A 243 -19.76 1.68 -47.00
C GLY A 243 -18.80 1.47 -45.83
N PRO A 244 -18.10 2.50 -45.32
CA PRO A 244 -16.96 2.34 -44.39
C PRO A 244 -17.32 2.10 -42.91
N ASP A 245 -18.59 1.90 -42.55
CA ASP A 245 -19.05 1.94 -41.15
C ASP A 245 -19.35 0.57 -40.51
N ALA A 246 -18.82 -0.54 -41.03
CA ALA A 246 -19.04 -1.88 -40.46
C ALA A 246 -18.05 -2.25 -39.33
N LEU A 247 -17.83 -1.34 -38.38
CA LEU A 247 -17.04 -1.59 -37.16
C LEU A 247 -17.78 -1.02 -35.96
N ARG A 248 -18.84 -1.70 -35.52
CA ARG A 248 -19.35 -1.66 -34.14
C ARG A 248 -20.44 -2.71 -33.95
N LEU A 249 -20.41 -3.32 -32.77
CA LEU A 249 -21.35 -4.30 -32.18
C LEU A 249 -21.14 -5.76 -32.61
N SER A 250 -20.29 -6.46 -31.86
CA SER A 250 -20.56 -7.85 -31.52
C SER A 250 -20.89 -7.89 -30.02
N ASP A 251 -22.17 -8.13 -29.74
CA ASP A 251 -22.67 -8.52 -28.43
C ASP A 251 -22.18 -9.97 -28.15
N PRO A 252 -21.50 -10.26 -27.02
CA PRO A 252 -21.01 -11.60 -26.73
C PRO A 252 -22.12 -12.64 -26.50
N SER A 253 -23.37 -12.19 -26.29
CA SER A 253 -24.49 -13.05 -25.90
C SER A 253 -25.26 -13.68 -27.07
N SER A 254 -25.25 -13.07 -28.26
CA SER A 254 -26.05 -13.54 -29.41
C SER A 254 -25.36 -14.59 -30.28
N ASN A 255 -24.07 -14.83 -30.07
CA ASN A 255 -23.26 -15.78 -30.84
C ASN A 255 -23.20 -17.20 -30.23
N GLN A 256 -23.76 -17.41 -29.04
CA GLN A 256 -23.79 -18.75 -28.41
C GLN A 256 -24.84 -19.68 -29.03
N ALA A 257 -26.02 -19.17 -29.38
CA ALA A 257 -27.10 -19.98 -29.95
C ALA A 257 -26.82 -20.42 -31.40
N GLY A 258 -26.17 -19.57 -32.20
CA GLY A 258 -25.77 -19.91 -33.58
C GLY A 258 -24.69 -21.00 -33.62
N ARG A 259 -23.64 -20.86 -32.79
CA ARG A 259 -22.56 -21.88 -32.67
C ARG A 259 -23.07 -23.21 -32.14
N ALA A 260 -23.99 -23.19 -31.17
CA ALA A 260 -24.59 -24.41 -30.62
C ALA A 260 -25.47 -25.17 -31.63
N THR A 261 -26.06 -24.47 -32.61
CA THR A 261 -26.91 -25.07 -33.64
C THR A 261 -26.09 -25.62 -34.80
N GLU A 262 -25.06 -24.90 -35.25
CA GLU A 262 -24.10 -25.39 -36.27
C GLU A 262 -23.27 -26.59 -35.76
N GLN A 263 -22.84 -26.60 -34.49
CA GLN A 263 -22.17 -27.77 -33.88
C GLN A 263 -23.05 -29.02 -33.90
N ARG A 264 -24.36 -28.90 -33.67
CA ARG A 264 -25.30 -30.04 -33.69
C ARG A 264 -25.47 -30.64 -35.08
N GLU A 265 -25.50 -29.81 -36.13
CA GLU A 265 -25.63 -30.29 -37.51
C GLU A 265 -24.35 -31.01 -37.98
N LEU A 266 -23.17 -30.48 -37.64
CA LEU A 266 -21.88 -31.14 -37.93
C LEU A 266 -21.70 -32.46 -37.14
N GLN A 267 -22.22 -32.53 -35.91
CA GLN A 267 -22.26 -33.75 -35.11
C GLN A 267 -23.15 -34.84 -35.72
N SER A 268 -24.28 -34.47 -36.33
CA SER A 268 -25.14 -35.43 -37.04
C SER A 268 -24.44 -36.08 -38.25
N GLY A 269 -23.58 -35.31 -38.94
CA GLY A 269 -22.73 -35.82 -40.03
C GLY A 269 -21.57 -36.72 -39.57
N ALA A 270 -21.08 -36.55 -38.34
CA ALA A 270 -20.07 -37.40 -37.72
C ALA A 270 -20.67 -38.72 -37.18
N MET A 271 -21.88 -38.68 -36.59
CA MET A 271 -22.62 -39.87 -36.16
C MET A 271 -22.98 -40.81 -37.33
N ALA A 272 -23.18 -40.28 -38.53
CA ALA A 272 -23.38 -41.09 -39.74
C ALA A 272 -22.17 -41.99 -40.11
N ARG A 273 -21.00 -41.80 -39.46
CA ARG A 273 -19.77 -42.61 -39.64
C ARG A 273 -19.42 -43.52 -38.45
N GLY A 274 -20.33 -43.71 -37.49
CA GLY A 274 -20.27 -44.81 -36.51
C GLY A 274 -19.15 -44.77 -35.45
N GLY A 275 -18.47 -43.64 -35.22
CA GLY A 275 -17.50 -43.49 -34.13
C GLY A 275 -18.05 -42.72 -32.94
N VAL A 276 -17.87 -43.23 -31.70
CA VAL A 276 -18.24 -42.52 -30.46
C VAL A 276 -17.20 -41.43 -30.20
N VAL A 277 -17.64 -40.18 -30.12
CA VAL A 277 -16.78 -38.99 -30.03
C VAL A 277 -16.76 -38.44 -28.60
N ALA A 278 -15.58 -38.31 -28.00
CA ALA A 278 -15.44 -37.71 -26.66
C ALA A 278 -15.68 -36.18 -26.72
N SER A 279 -16.54 -35.67 -25.85
CA SER A 279 -16.94 -34.26 -25.73
C SER A 279 -16.41 -33.59 -24.46
N SER A 280 -16.27 -34.35 -23.37
CA SER A 280 -15.92 -33.85 -22.04
C SER A 280 -15.25 -34.93 -21.20
N ILE A 281 -14.60 -34.54 -20.10
CA ILE A 281 -14.02 -35.43 -19.11
C ILE A 281 -14.69 -35.15 -17.77
N ARG A 282 -15.24 -36.17 -17.11
CA ARG A 282 -15.78 -36.07 -15.76
C ARG A 282 -14.86 -36.75 -14.75
N PHE A 283 -14.58 -36.04 -13.68
CA PHE A 283 -13.83 -36.53 -12.53
C PHE A 283 -14.81 -36.78 -11.39
N ASP A 284 -14.98 -38.04 -11.00
CA ASP A 284 -15.89 -38.45 -9.94
C ASP A 284 -15.09 -38.82 -8.69
N ALA A 285 -15.38 -38.19 -7.55
CA ALA A 285 -14.79 -38.57 -6.26
C ALA A 285 -15.25 -39.99 -5.85
N ILE A 286 -14.33 -40.76 -5.26
CA ILE A 286 -14.62 -42.05 -4.61
C ILE A 286 -14.81 -41.80 -3.11
N ASN A 287 -15.61 -42.62 -2.44
CA ASN A 287 -15.81 -42.52 -0.99
C ASN A 287 -14.46 -42.69 -0.25
N GLY A 288 -14.04 -41.67 0.51
CA GLY A 288 -12.79 -41.67 1.27
C GLY A 288 -12.47 -40.30 1.90
N THR A 289 -11.48 -40.25 2.78
CA THR A 289 -10.96 -39.01 3.40
C THR A 289 -10.02 -38.29 2.43
N GLY A 290 -10.24 -36.99 2.18
CA GLY A 290 -9.37 -36.15 1.36
C GLY A 290 -10.07 -35.44 0.20
N ARG A 291 -9.39 -34.43 -0.36
CA ARG A 291 -9.88 -33.62 -1.48
C ARG A 291 -8.85 -33.61 -2.60
N LEU A 292 -9.32 -33.87 -3.82
CA LEU A 292 -8.49 -33.77 -5.02
C LEU A 292 -8.62 -32.36 -5.62
N HIS A 293 -7.48 -31.71 -5.82
CA HIS A 293 -7.41 -30.42 -6.50
C HIS A 293 -6.76 -30.62 -7.86
N LEU A 294 -7.49 -30.28 -8.93
CA LEU A 294 -6.97 -30.30 -10.29
C LEU A 294 -6.41 -28.93 -10.66
N ARG A 295 -5.16 -28.92 -11.13
CA ARG A 295 -4.44 -27.70 -11.51
C ARG A 295 -4.23 -27.60 -13.00
N ALA A 296 -4.12 -28.72 -13.71
CA ALA A 296 -4.23 -28.74 -15.16
C ALA A 296 -4.68 -30.12 -15.61
N VAL A 297 -5.54 -30.16 -16.62
CA VAL A 297 -5.96 -31.38 -17.30
C VAL A 297 -5.58 -31.23 -18.76
N LEU A 298 -4.70 -32.10 -19.26
CA LEU A 298 -4.22 -32.08 -20.63
C LEU A 298 -4.61 -33.37 -21.34
N VAL A 299 -5.09 -33.24 -22.57
CA VAL A 299 -5.29 -34.35 -23.48
C VAL A 299 -4.26 -34.27 -24.60
N SER A 300 -3.57 -35.38 -24.83
CA SER A 300 -2.59 -35.52 -25.89
C SER A 300 -3.15 -36.41 -26.99
N GLY A 301 -2.99 -36.00 -28.24
CA GLY A 301 -3.39 -36.76 -29.41
C GLY A 301 -2.40 -36.65 -30.56
N GLU A 302 -2.75 -37.17 -31.73
CA GLU A 302 -1.89 -37.15 -32.93
C GLU A 302 -1.50 -35.73 -33.38
N ARG A 303 -2.31 -34.73 -33.04
CA ARG A 303 -2.10 -33.32 -33.43
C ARG A 303 -1.39 -32.49 -32.35
N GLY A 304 -0.97 -33.11 -31.24
CA GLY A 304 -0.32 -32.45 -30.12
C GLY A 304 -1.17 -32.46 -28.84
N THR A 305 -0.73 -31.70 -27.85
CA THR A 305 -1.35 -31.62 -26.52
C THR A 305 -2.22 -30.37 -26.37
N SER A 306 -3.42 -30.52 -25.80
CA SER A 306 -4.35 -29.43 -25.52
C SER A 306 -4.78 -29.43 -24.05
N ALA A 307 -4.85 -28.24 -23.43
CA ALA A 307 -5.39 -28.06 -22.09
C ALA A 307 -6.92 -28.01 -22.11
N VAL A 308 -7.53 -28.67 -21.13
CA VAL A 308 -9.00 -28.81 -20.95
C VAL A 308 -9.52 -27.86 -19.85
N THR A 309 -8.66 -27.48 -18.91
CA THR A 309 -8.99 -26.56 -17.81
C THR A 309 -9.06 -25.11 -18.29
N GLU A 310 -10.01 -24.35 -17.75
CA GLU A 310 -10.13 -22.92 -18.02
C GLU A 310 -9.19 -22.13 -17.10
N VAL A 311 -8.35 -21.26 -17.67
CA VAL A 311 -7.35 -20.52 -16.90
C VAL A 311 -7.99 -19.28 -16.29
N THR A 312 -8.08 -19.26 -14.96
CA THR A 312 -8.67 -18.14 -14.21
C THR A 312 -7.65 -17.23 -13.51
N SER A 313 -6.39 -17.66 -13.33
CA SER A 313 -5.33 -16.88 -12.66
C SER A 313 -3.94 -17.08 -13.28
N GLY A 314 -3.01 -16.16 -13.00
CA GLY A 314 -1.61 -16.25 -13.40
C GLY A 314 -1.33 -15.91 -14.86
N SER A 315 -2.11 -14.99 -15.44
CA SER A 315 -1.91 -14.52 -16.81
C SER A 315 -0.55 -13.82 -17.01
N SER A 316 -0.10 -13.69 -18.27
CA SER A 316 1.08 -12.89 -18.61
C SER A 316 0.99 -11.44 -18.11
N ASP A 317 -0.24 -10.92 -17.95
CA ASP A 317 -0.48 -9.57 -17.46
C ASP A 317 -0.24 -9.44 -15.96
N GLU A 318 -0.53 -10.47 -15.17
CA GLU A 318 -0.23 -10.52 -13.74
C GLU A 318 1.28 -10.59 -13.50
N THR A 319 2.00 -11.44 -14.25
CA THR A 319 3.47 -11.45 -14.23
C THR A 319 4.01 -10.07 -14.57
N ALA A 320 3.48 -9.45 -15.62
CA ALA A 320 3.93 -8.13 -16.03
C ALA A 320 3.70 -7.08 -14.95
N ASP A 321 2.56 -7.09 -14.27
CA ASP A 321 2.28 -6.16 -13.17
C ASP A 321 3.25 -6.35 -12.00
N TRP A 322 3.51 -7.58 -11.58
CA TRP A 322 4.46 -7.86 -10.50
C TRP A 322 5.89 -7.40 -10.84
N VAL A 323 6.39 -7.77 -12.03
CA VAL A 323 7.76 -7.42 -12.47
C VAL A 323 7.93 -5.91 -12.60
N THR A 324 6.95 -5.23 -13.18
CA THR A 324 7.03 -3.77 -13.35
C THR A 324 6.91 -3.03 -12.03
N ARG A 325 6.17 -3.55 -11.05
CA ARG A 325 6.09 -3.01 -9.70
C ARG A 325 7.39 -3.21 -8.93
N ALA A 326 8.01 -4.40 -9.04
CA ALA A 326 9.34 -4.66 -8.51
C ALA A 326 10.39 -3.70 -9.10
N ALA A 327 10.36 -3.48 -10.41
CA ALA A 327 11.24 -2.53 -11.07
C ALA A 327 10.99 -1.09 -10.58
N PHE A 328 9.72 -0.68 -10.44
CA PHE A 328 9.34 0.65 -9.94
C PHE A 328 9.91 0.93 -8.53
N GLY A 329 10.02 -0.07 -7.66
CA GLY A 329 10.64 0.08 -6.34
C GLY A 329 12.08 0.61 -6.38
N PHE A 330 12.82 0.37 -7.47
CA PHE A 330 14.18 0.92 -7.65
C PHE A 330 14.23 2.44 -7.84
N ALA A 331 13.07 3.09 -8.08
CA ALA A 331 12.97 4.54 -8.18
C ALA A 331 13.43 5.26 -6.90
N ASN A 332 13.33 4.62 -5.73
CA ASN A 332 13.78 5.17 -4.45
C ASN A 332 15.12 4.61 -3.96
N VAL A 333 15.55 3.43 -4.45
CA VAL A 333 16.84 2.81 -4.11
C VAL A 333 18.01 3.74 -4.45
N ILE A 334 18.05 4.28 -5.68
CA ILE A 334 19.16 5.12 -6.15
C ILE A 334 19.18 6.49 -5.44
N PRO A 335 18.06 7.26 -5.39
CA PRO A 335 18.04 8.54 -4.68
C PRO A 335 18.30 8.40 -3.18
N GLY A 336 17.80 7.33 -2.54
CA GLY A 336 18.09 7.02 -1.14
C GLY A 336 19.59 6.82 -0.91
N ALA A 337 20.25 5.99 -1.71
CA ALA A 337 21.69 5.75 -1.62
C ALA A 337 22.51 7.02 -1.96
N ALA A 338 22.05 7.84 -2.90
CA ALA A 338 22.66 9.13 -3.24
C ALA A 338 22.62 10.09 -2.05
N THR A 339 21.51 10.16 -1.33
CA THR A 339 21.37 10.97 -0.11
C THR A 339 22.44 10.60 0.92
N VAL A 340 22.65 9.30 1.17
CA VAL A 340 23.70 8.83 2.07
C VAL A 340 25.10 9.26 1.61
N GLY A 341 25.36 9.18 0.30
CA GLY A 341 26.62 9.62 -0.29
C GLY A 341 26.86 11.13 -0.15
N LEU A 342 25.82 11.95 -0.36
CA LEU A 342 25.87 13.41 -0.30
C LEU A 342 26.08 13.95 1.12
N LEU A 343 25.72 13.20 2.16
CA LEU A 343 26.01 13.59 3.53
C LEU A 343 27.51 13.70 3.84
N ILE A 344 28.38 12.98 3.10
CA ILE A 344 29.84 13.07 3.33
C ILE A 344 30.39 14.45 2.97
N PRO A 345 30.24 14.97 1.74
CA PRO A 345 30.72 16.30 1.42
C PRO A 345 29.99 17.40 2.23
N ILE A 346 28.71 17.22 2.55
CA ILE A 346 27.99 18.16 3.44
C ILE A 346 28.63 18.17 4.83
N ALA A 347 28.90 17.01 5.43
CA ALA A 347 29.55 16.92 6.73
C ALA A 347 30.95 17.52 6.71
N ALA A 348 31.72 17.30 5.64
CA ALA A 348 33.04 17.89 5.46
C ALA A 348 33.00 19.42 5.39
N TRP A 349 31.95 20.00 4.79
CA TRP A 349 31.73 21.46 4.78
C TRP A 349 31.51 22.04 6.19
N TYR A 350 30.93 21.25 7.10
CA TYR A 350 30.84 21.54 8.53
C TYR A 350 32.12 21.15 9.32
N GLY A 351 33.24 20.90 8.64
CA GLY A 351 34.52 20.59 9.29
C GLY A 351 34.61 19.19 9.91
N ALA A 352 33.67 18.28 9.60
CA ALA A 352 33.73 16.92 10.10
C ALA A 352 34.93 16.17 9.51
N SER A 353 35.65 15.41 10.34
CA SER A 353 36.67 14.49 9.85
C SER A 353 36.05 13.41 8.96
N ARG A 354 36.86 12.80 8.09
CA ARG A 354 36.39 11.72 7.21
C ARG A 354 35.81 10.53 7.98
N ARG A 355 36.33 10.22 9.17
CA ARG A 355 35.75 9.19 10.06
C ARG A 355 34.36 9.58 10.55
N THR A 356 34.20 10.81 11.01
CA THR A 356 32.92 11.35 11.49
C THR A 356 31.88 11.38 10.37
N ALA A 357 32.25 11.86 9.18
CA ALA A 357 31.37 11.91 8.01
C ALA A 357 30.92 10.52 7.53
N VAL A 358 31.84 9.54 7.48
CA VAL A 358 31.49 8.15 7.13
C VAL A 358 30.60 7.52 8.20
N THR A 359 30.86 7.78 9.48
CA THR A 359 30.04 7.25 10.58
C THR A 359 28.63 7.83 10.54
N LEU A 360 28.49 9.15 10.33
CA LEU A 360 27.19 9.81 10.12
C LEU A 360 26.42 9.17 8.96
N ALA A 361 27.08 8.99 7.80
CA ALA A 361 26.45 8.40 6.63
C ALA A 361 25.98 6.96 6.89
N MET A 362 26.77 6.14 7.60
CA MET A 362 26.39 4.78 7.99
C MET A 362 25.19 4.76 8.95
N LEU A 363 25.18 5.63 9.97
CA LEU A 363 24.07 5.74 10.92
C LEU A 363 22.78 6.18 10.22
N PHE A 364 22.86 7.23 9.40
CA PHE A 364 21.71 7.70 8.63
C PHE A 364 21.18 6.60 7.71
N GLY A 365 22.03 6.01 6.86
CA GLY A 365 21.57 5.05 5.86
C GLY A 365 21.12 3.70 6.42
N GLY A 366 21.74 3.21 7.50
CA GLY A 366 21.47 1.86 8.01
C GLY A 366 20.66 1.79 9.31
N ALA A 367 20.56 2.89 10.06
CA ALA A 367 19.96 2.88 11.40
C ALA A 367 18.86 3.96 11.58
N THR A 368 18.34 4.53 10.49
CA THR A 368 17.21 5.45 10.50
C THR A 368 16.18 5.07 9.44
N LEU A 369 15.07 5.83 9.36
CA LEU A 369 14.02 5.68 8.35
C LEU A 369 14.54 5.64 6.90
N ALA A 370 15.75 6.13 6.62
CA ALA A 370 16.32 6.11 5.27
C ALA A 370 16.36 4.70 4.64
N TRP A 371 16.54 3.64 5.44
CA TRP A 371 16.61 2.27 4.93
C TRP A 371 15.24 1.75 4.46
N PRO A 372 14.19 1.63 5.29
CA PRO A 372 12.90 1.13 4.83
C PRO A 372 12.26 2.03 3.77
N TYR A 373 12.43 3.35 3.85
CA TYR A 373 11.85 4.25 2.86
C TYR A 373 12.59 4.25 1.50
N ALA A 374 13.81 3.70 1.41
CA ALA A 374 14.45 3.44 0.12
C ALA A 374 13.78 2.29 -0.66
N ARG A 375 13.10 1.39 0.06
CA ARG A 375 12.30 0.28 -0.48
C ARG A 375 10.89 0.74 -0.85
N PHE A 376 10.25 1.55 -0.01
CA PHE A 376 8.86 1.92 -0.20
C PHE A 376 8.64 2.78 -1.44
N ASP A 377 7.45 2.68 -2.03
CA ASP A 377 6.99 3.46 -3.19
C ASP A 377 6.49 4.87 -2.80
N PHE A 378 7.02 5.42 -1.70
CA PHE A 378 6.67 6.73 -1.17
C PHE A 378 7.45 7.87 -1.84
N SER A 379 6.78 9.01 -1.99
CA SER A 379 7.37 10.25 -2.53
C SER A 379 8.47 10.88 -1.64
N GLU A 380 8.46 10.56 -0.35
CA GLU A 380 9.25 11.24 0.68
C GLU A 380 10.76 11.03 0.51
N THR A 381 11.18 9.83 0.11
CA THR A 381 12.60 9.52 -0.14
C THR A 381 13.16 10.34 -1.28
N LEU A 382 12.43 10.38 -2.39
CA LEU A 382 12.83 11.16 -3.57
C LEU A 382 12.81 12.67 -3.27
N ALA A 383 11.81 13.16 -2.51
CA ALA A 383 11.77 14.56 -2.08
C ALA A 383 12.96 14.91 -1.17
N GLY A 384 13.31 14.05 -0.22
CA GLY A 384 14.47 14.21 0.65
C GLY A 384 15.80 14.16 -0.10
N ALA A 385 15.91 13.29 -1.11
CA ALA A 385 17.09 13.20 -1.97
C ALA A 385 17.30 14.47 -2.79
N PHE A 386 16.23 14.99 -3.39
CA PHE A 386 16.28 16.27 -4.11
C PHE A 386 16.59 17.45 -3.19
N ALA A 387 16.01 17.50 -1.99
CA ALA A 387 16.32 18.53 -1.01
C ALA A 387 17.79 18.49 -0.57
N THR A 388 18.31 17.28 -0.28
CA THR A 388 19.72 17.08 0.11
C THR A 388 20.65 17.42 -1.05
N GLY A 389 20.30 17.02 -2.27
CA GLY A 389 21.01 17.37 -3.50
C GLY A 389 21.03 18.88 -3.76
N ALA A 390 19.91 19.58 -3.52
CA ALA A 390 19.84 21.03 -3.64
C ALA A 390 20.82 21.71 -2.68
N PHE A 391 20.87 21.27 -1.42
CA PHE A 391 21.79 21.80 -0.43
C PHE A 391 23.27 21.46 -0.75
N ALA A 392 23.56 20.24 -1.19
CA ALA A 392 24.91 19.84 -1.60
C ALA A 392 25.41 20.63 -2.83
N ALA A 393 24.56 20.81 -3.84
CA ALA A 393 24.87 21.63 -5.00
C ALA A 393 25.07 23.09 -4.60
N ARG A 394 24.27 23.58 -3.66
CA ARG A 394 24.41 24.93 -3.11
C ARG A 394 25.74 25.14 -2.39
N ILE A 395 26.18 24.18 -1.57
CA ILE A 395 27.52 24.20 -0.97
C ILE A 395 28.61 24.22 -2.06
N SER A 396 28.46 23.38 -3.08
CA SER A 396 29.40 23.30 -4.21
C SER A 396 29.48 24.61 -5.01
N SER A 397 28.41 25.41 -5.03
CA SER A 397 28.42 26.73 -5.67
C SER A 397 29.17 27.79 -4.87
N ILE A 398 29.17 27.69 -3.53
CA ILE A 398 29.97 28.54 -2.63
C ILE A 398 31.45 28.25 -2.82
N GLU A 399 31.82 26.97 -2.84
CA GLU A 399 33.22 26.51 -2.95
C GLU A 399 33.77 26.55 -4.39
N ALA A 400 32.92 26.89 -5.38
CA ALA A 400 33.30 26.86 -6.77
C ALA A 400 34.50 27.77 -7.08
N THR A 401 35.51 27.21 -7.75
CA THR A 401 36.73 27.93 -8.14
C THR A 401 36.57 28.86 -9.34
N THR A 402 35.42 28.82 -10.03
CA THR A 402 35.11 29.70 -11.17
C THR A 402 33.64 30.13 -11.14
N THR A 403 33.33 31.31 -11.67
CA THR A 403 31.94 31.82 -11.75
C THR A 403 31.05 30.89 -12.58
N ARG A 404 31.58 30.32 -13.67
CA ARG A 404 30.84 29.35 -14.50
C ARG A 404 30.40 28.13 -13.68
N ARG A 405 31.30 27.56 -12.87
CA ARG A 405 30.96 26.44 -11.99
C ARG A 405 29.94 26.85 -10.92
N ALA A 406 30.10 28.04 -10.33
CA ALA A 406 29.14 28.56 -9.35
C ALA A 406 27.73 28.70 -9.95
N VAL A 407 27.61 29.23 -11.17
CA VAL A 407 26.33 29.34 -11.89
C VAL A 407 25.72 27.97 -12.16
N VAL A 408 26.50 27.02 -12.67
CA VAL A 408 26.02 25.65 -12.94
C VAL A 408 25.49 24.99 -11.66
N PHE A 409 26.22 25.08 -10.55
CA PHE A 409 25.78 24.51 -9.29
C PHE A 409 24.56 25.22 -8.68
N ASN A 410 24.42 26.54 -8.86
CA ASN A 410 23.20 27.25 -8.48
C ASN A 410 21.99 26.82 -9.33
N LEU A 411 22.17 26.56 -10.62
CA LEU A 411 21.12 26.00 -11.48
C LEU A 411 20.73 24.58 -11.04
N ILE A 412 21.71 23.72 -10.74
CA ILE A 412 21.46 22.38 -10.20
C ILE A 412 20.72 22.49 -8.86
N ALA A 413 21.11 23.42 -7.97
CA ALA A 413 20.43 23.63 -6.70
C ALA A 413 18.97 24.07 -6.87
N GLY A 414 18.71 25.00 -7.80
CA GLY A 414 17.35 25.43 -8.14
C GLY A 414 16.50 24.30 -8.73
N LEU A 415 17.05 23.56 -9.71
CA LEU A 415 16.37 22.40 -10.32
C LEU A 415 16.07 21.30 -9.31
N ALA A 416 17.01 20.99 -8.41
CA ALA A 416 16.81 20.02 -7.36
C ALA A 416 15.77 20.49 -6.33
N ALA A 417 15.76 21.77 -5.94
CA ALA A 417 14.74 22.31 -5.04
C ALA A 417 13.33 22.24 -5.65
N VAL A 418 13.21 22.52 -6.96
CA VAL A 418 11.96 22.32 -7.70
C VAL A 418 11.61 20.83 -7.78
N GLY A 419 12.59 19.97 -8.04
CA GLY A 419 12.47 18.50 -8.02
C GLY A 419 11.85 17.98 -6.72
N ALA A 420 12.27 18.54 -5.57
CA ALA A 420 11.68 18.22 -4.27
C ALA A 420 10.20 18.62 -4.23
N GLY A 421 9.88 19.85 -4.63
CA GLY A 421 8.51 20.38 -4.65
C GLY A 421 7.53 19.63 -5.57
N ILE A 422 7.97 19.25 -6.78
CA ILE A 422 7.11 18.48 -7.71
C ILE A 422 6.94 17.01 -7.30
N THR A 423 7.87 16.49 -6.49
CA THR A 423 7.76 15.16 -5.90
C THR A 423 6.82 15.17 -4.71
N LYS A 424 6.88 16.23 -3.90
CA LYS A 424 5.98 16.44 -2.77
C LYS A 424 5.69 17.92 -2.59
N TYR A 425 4.42 18.31 -2.65
CA TYR A 425 4.01 19.70 -2.46
C TYR A 425 4.45 20.28 -1.11
N THR A 426 4.50 19.45 -0.06
CA THR A 426 5.01 19.83 1.25
C THR A 426 6.52 20.03 1.27
N ALA A 427 7.23 19.96 0.14
CA ALA A 427 8.65 20.29 0.00
C ALA A 427 8.87 21.56 -0.85
N LEU A 428 7.81 22.24 -1.31
CA LEU A 428 7.92 23.45 -2.15
C LEU A 428 8.71 24.59 -1.48
N TRP A 429 8.64 24.69 -0.16
CA TRP A 429 9.35 25.71 0.62
C TRP A 429 10.88 25.55 0.58
N PHE A 430 11.42 24.40 0.15
CA PHE A 430 12.86 24.27 -0.11
C PHE A 430 13.36 25.25 -1.17
N ILE A 431 12.51 25.65 -2.13
CA ILE A 431 12.84 26.69 -3.10
C ILE A 431 13.16 28.00 -2.37
N GLY A 432 12.30 28.37 -1.41
CA GLY A 432 12.49 29.54 -0.55
C GLY A 432 13.71 29.42 0.34
N LEU A 433 13.94 28.25 0.96
CA LEU A 433 15.11 28.03 1.81
C LEU A 433 16.43 28.15 1.03
N ILE A 434 16.52 27.60 -0.17
CA ILE A 434 17.72 27.69 -1.00
C ILE A 434 17.93 29.15 -1.48
N ALA A 435 16.85 29.88 -1.77
CA ALA A 435 16.92 31.30 -2.08
C ALA A 435 17.39 32.14 -0.88
N ILE A 436 16.89 31.86 0.32
CA ILE A 436 17.35 32.49 1.57
C ILE A 436 18.83 32.15 1.81
N ASP A 437 19.25 30.91 1.57
CA ASP A 437 20.66 30.51 1.71
C ASP A 437 21.58 31.28 0.77
N ALA A 438 21.12 31.55 -0.46
CA ALA A 438 21.87 32.38 -1.40
C ALA A 438 22.12 33.81 -0.89
N ILE A 439 21.24 34.31 0.00
CA ILE A 439 21.38 35.61 0.65
C ILE A 439 22.29 35.51 1.88
N VAL A 440 22.08 34.50 2.73
CA VAL A 440 22.82 34.31 3.99
C VAL A 440 24.30 33.98 3.71
N HIS A 441 24.58 33.11 2.73
CA HIS A 441 25.91 32.62 2.41
C HIS A 441 26.32 33.00 0.98
N PRO A 442 26.69 34.26 0.68
CA PRO A 442 27.06 34.63 -0.69
C PRO A 442 28.14 33.72 -1.27
N GLY A 443 27.91 33.24 -2.50
CA GLY A 443 28.97 32.67 -3.33
C GLY A 443 29.64 33.76 -4.18
N ARG A 444 30.30 33.32 -5.26
CA ARG A 444 30.92 34.23 -6.23
C ARG A 444 29.93 34.99 -7.13
N VAL A 445 28.68 34.53 -7.20
CA VAL A 445 27.61 35.17 -7.95
C VAL A 445 26.84 36.12 -7.01
N PRO A 446 26.49 37.35 -7.43
CA PRO A 446 25.74 38.27 -6.58
C PRO A 446 24.47 37.63 -5.99
N ARG A 447 24.23 37.91 -4.71
CA ARG A 447 23.14 37.29 -3.91
C ARG A 447 21.78 37.43 -4.58
N ILE A 448 21.46 38.63 -5.07
CA ILE A 448 20.18 38.95 -5.75
C ILE A 448 20.07 38.18 -7.06
N VAL A 449 21.13 38.12 -7.87
CA VAL A 449 21.12 37.40 -9.14
C VAL A 449 20.90 35.90 -8.93
N THR A 450 21.51 35.34 -7.89
CA THR A 450 21.33 33.92 -7.54
C THR A 450 19.91 33.64 -7.06
N ALA A 451 19.39 34.44 -6.12
CA ALA A 451 18.03 34.30 -5.62
C ALA A 451 16.97 34.50 -6.72
N VAL A 452 17.15 35.49 -7.59
CA VAL A 452 16.28 35.75 -8.74
C VAL A 452 16.39 34.63 -9.77
N ALA A 453 17.59 34.11 -10.08
CA ALA A 453 17.74 32.99 -11.00
C ALA A 453 17.06 31.72 -10.46
N ILE A 454 17.14 31.45 -9.16
CA ILE A 454 16.46 30.32 -8.51
C ILE A 454 14.94 30.53 -8.57
N GLY A 455 14.45 31.74 -8.26
CA GLY A 455 13.04 32.09 -8.35
C GLY A 455 12.50 32.02 -9.78
N LEU A 456 13.26 32.49 -10.78
CA LEU A 456 12.93 32.42 -12.20
C LEU A 456 12.99 30.99 -12.73
N THR A 457 13.92 30.16 -12.25
CA THR A 457 13.95 28.72 -12.61
C THR A 457 12.73 28.01 -12.04
N ALA A 458 12.35 28.31 -10.79
CA ALA A 458 11.12 27.79 -10.19
C ALA A 458 9.86 28.27 -10.93
N ALA A 459 9.80 29.55 -11.30
CA ALA A 459 8.71 30.11 -12.09
C ALA A 459 8.67 29.51 -13.50
N LEU A 460 9.81 29.34 -14.17
CA LEU A 460 9.90 28.75 -15.51
C LEU A 460 9.49 27.29 -15.51
N VAL A 461 9.93 26.49 -14.52
CA VAL A 461 9.47 25.10 -14.39
C VAL A 461 7.97 25.05 -14.06
N GLY A 462 7.47 25.98 -13.24
CA GLY A 462 6.03 26.15 -13.01
C GLY A 462 5.26 26.51 -14.29
N ILE A 463 5.81 27.37 -15.13
CA ILE A 463 5.24 27.80 -16.42
C ILE A 463 5.30 26.67 -17.46
N VAL A 464 6.38 25.91 -17.53
CA VAL A 464 6.51 24.74 -18.43
C VAL A 464 5.57 23.63 -18.00
N ALA A 465 5.39 23.42 -16.69
CA ALA A 465 4.35 22.52 -16.18
C ALA A 465 2.96 23.01 -16.64
N LEU A 466 2.64 24.29 -16.43
CA LEU A 466 1.41 24.96 -16.87
C LEU A 466 1.13 24.82 -18.38
N ALA A 467 2.14 25.04 -19.21
CA ALA A 467 2.03 24.97 -20.68
C ALA A 467 1.87 23.53 -21.19
N GLY A 468 2.35 22.53 -20.44
CA GLY A 468 2.16 21.10 -20.72
C GLY A 468 0.83 20.51 -20.24
N GLY A 469 -0.17 21.34 -19.90
CA GLY A 469 -1.46 20.89 -19.38
C GLY A 469 -1.45 20.42 -17.92
N VAL A 470 -0.29 20.40 -17.27
CA VAL A 470 -0.15 20.16 -15.83
C VAL A 470 -0.36 21.47 -15.12
N SER A 471 -1.50 21.67 -14.51
CA SER A 471 -1.75 22.95 -13.87
C SER A 471 -0.78 23.14 -12.70
N ALA A 472 0.27 23.96 -12.84
CA ALA A 472 1.04 24.47 -11.69
C ALA A 472 0.19 25.27 -10.68
N PRO A 473 -1.07 25.69 -10.98
CA PRO A 473 -2.05 26.02 -9.95
C PRO A 473 -2.23 24.90 -8.91
N ILE A 474 -2.02 23.63 -9.26
CA ILE A 474 -2.47 22.49 -8.46
C ILE A 474 -1.69 22.30 -7.16
N LEU A 475 -0.37 22.46 -7.12
CA LEU A 475 0.35 22.29 -5.86
C LEU A 475 0.01 23.40 -4.86
N ILE A 476 -0.21 24.62 -5.38
CA ILE A 476 -0.64 25.77 -4.59
C ILE A 476 -2.10 25.59 -4.16
N THR A 477 -3.00 25.14 -5.04
CA THR A 477 -4.40 24.87 -4.68
C THR A 477 -4.52 23.71 -3.72
N GLN A 478 -3.76 22.62 -3.83
CA GLN A 478 -3.81 21.51 -2.86
C GLN A 478 -3.31 21.95 -1.49
N LEU A 479 -2.22 22.72 -1.44
CA LEU A 479 -1.75 23.31 -0.19
C LEU A 479 -2.79 24.26 0.39
N TRP A 480 -3.41 25.09 -0.45
CA TRP A 480 -4.42 26.06 -0.07
C TRP A 480 -5.72 25.42 0.40
N ASP A 481 -6.29 24.49 -0.38
CA ASP A 481 -7.48 23.71 -0.05
C ASP A 481 -7.27 22.88 1.22
N GLY A 482 -6.07 22.32 1.40
CA GLY A 482 -5.66 21.66 2.63
C GLY A 482 -5.71 22.62 3.83
N LEU A 483 -5.07 23.79 3.70
CA LEU A 483 -5.07 24.82 4.73
C LEU A 483 -6.50 25.29 5.06
N MET A 484 -7.34 25.49 4.05
CA MET A 484 -8.75 25.89 4.20
C MET A 484 -9.62 24.81 4.85
N ARG A 485 -9.25 23.53 4.70
CA ARG A 485 -9.86 22.40 5.44
C ARG A 485 -9.33 22.26 6.88
N GLY A 486 -8.57 23.24 7.38
CA GLY A 486 -8.03 23.20 8.73
C GLY A 486 -6.92 22.18 8.92
N TRP A 487 -6.14 21.87 7.87
CA TRP A 487 -5.00 20.94 7.97
C TRP A 487 -4.01 21.28 9.07
N LEU A 488 -3.91 22.53 9.51
CA LEU A 488 -3.02 22.97 10.59
C LEU A 488 -3.77 23.21 11.92
N GLY A 489 -4.95 22.60 12.10
CA GLY A 489 -5.80 22.78 13.27
C GLY A 489 -5.49 21.86 14.45
N PHE A 490 -4.59 20.87 14.31
CA PHE A 490 -4.23 19.99 15.42
C PHE A 490 -3.33 20.73 16.41
N PRO A 491 -3.52 20.57 17.74
CA PRO A 491 -2.69 21.27 18.72
C PRO A 491 -1.21 20.98 18.52
N LEU A 492 -0.42 22.01 18.20
CA LEU A 492 1.00 21.86 17.85
C LEU A 492 1.80 21.09 18.90
N TRP A 493 1.57 21.35 20.19
CA TRP A 493 2.27 20.65 21.27
C TRP A 493 1.97 19.15 21.26
N ALA A 494 0.72 18.77 20.99
CA ALA A 494 0.29 17.38 20.96
C ALA A 494 0.89 16.69 19.74
N GLY A 495 0.83 17.31 18.56
CA GLY A 495 1.42 16.72 17.36
C GLY A 495 2.95 16.68 17.38
N LEU A 496 3.63 17.63 18.02
CA LEU A 496 5.07 17.53 18.26
C LEU A 496 5.40 16.37 19.20
N ALA A 497 4.66 16.24 20.31
CA ALA A 497 4.82 15.12 21.23
C ALA A 497 4.54 13.78 20.52
N SER A 498 3.49 13.71 19.69
CA SER A 498 3.18 12.52 18.90
C SER A 498 4.26 12.20 17.86
N LEU A 499 4.72 13.17 17.08
CA LEU A 499 5.79 12.98 16.09
C LEU A 499 7.09 12.45 16.71
N VAL A 500 7.39 12.84 17.94
CA VAL A 500 8.66 12.49 18.60
C VAL A 500 8.52 11.24 19.46
N LEU A 501 7.46 11.13 20.27
CA LEU A 501 7.35 10.20 21.39
C LEU A 501 6.24 9.15 21.24
N SER A 502 5.33 9.26 20.26
CA SER A 502 4.30 8.24 20.00
C SER A 502 4.92 6.84 19.99
N SER A 503 4.35 5.90 20.74
CA SER A 503 4.84 4.52 20.73
C SER A 503 4.69 3.86 19.36
N GLY A 504 3.65 4.25 18.61
CA GLY A 504 3.35 3.69 17.30
C GLY A 504 4.12 4.27 16.13
N LYS A 505 4.53 5.55 16.20
CA LYS A 505 5.15 6.27 15.07
C LYS A 505 6.20 7.32 15.48
N GLY A 506 6.63 7.37 16.75
CA GLY A 506 7.52 8.43 17.25
C GLY A 506 8.93 8.35 16.69
N LEU A 507 9.50 9.48 16.25
CA LEU A 507 10.80 9.54 15.58
C LEU A 507 11.94 8.95 16.41
N VAL A 508 11.92 9.08 17.74
CA VAL A 508 13.02 8.57 18.60
C VAL A 508 13.04 7.05 18.70
N TRP A 509 11.89 6.41 18.56
CA TRP A 509 11.77 4.95 18.59
C TRP A 509 12.09 4.35 17.22
N PHE A 510 11.60 5.00 16.17
CA PHE A 510 11.74 4.53 14.79
C PHE A 510 13.05 4.94 14.12
N ALA A 511 13.77 5.92 14.67
CA ALA A 511 15.12 6.31 14.25
C ALA A 511 15.99 6.73 15.45
N PRO A 512 16.35 5.82 16.38
CA PRO A 512 17.10 6.13 17.59
C PRO A 512 18.37 7.00 17.42
N PRO A 513 19.15 6.92 16.32
CA PRO A 513 20.28 7.83 16.09
C PRO A 513 19.94 9.32 16.11
N VAL A 514 18.68 9.71 15.91
CA VAL A 514 18.24 11.12 16.04
C VAL A 514 18.41 11.67 17.46
N LEU A 515 18.52 10.82 18.48
CA LEU A 515 18.84 11.24 19.85
C LEU A 515 20.23 11.90 19.92
N LEU A 516 21.18 11.45 19.07
CA LEU A 516 22.49 12.07 18.95
C LEU A 516 22.39 13.49 18.37
N ALA A 517 21.42 13.74 17.50
CA ALA A 517 21.15 15.06 16.95
C ALA A 517 20.62 16.01 18.03
N GLY A 518 19.71 15.53 18.89
CA GLY A 518 19.23 16.30 20.05
C GLY A 518 20.37 16.68 21.01
N ALA A 519 21.24 15.70 21.35
CA ALA A 519 22.39 15.93 22.22
C ALA A 519 23.46 16.85 21.58
N GLY A 520 23.63 16.77 20.26
CA GLY A 520 24.62 17.55 19.51
C GLY A 520 24.17 18.95 19.09
N ALA A 521 22.86 19.21 19.04
CA ALA A 521 22.29 20.42 18.44
C ALA A 521 22.88 21.71 19.01
N VAL A 522 22.92 21.86 20.33
CA VAL A 522 23.45 23.08 20.97
C VAL A 522 24.91 23.30 20.64
N SER A 523 25.73 22.25 20.70
CA SER A 523 27.15 22.34 20.33
C SER A 523 27.30 22.67 18.85
N PHE A 524 26.49 22.07 17.97
CA PHE A 524 26.53 22.30 16.55
C PHE A 524 26.20 23.75 16.20
N VAL A 525 25.14 24.32 16.80
CA VAL A 525 24.76 25.73 16.58
C VAL A 525 25.86 26.67 17.08
N ARG A 526 26.44 26.40 18.25
CA ARG A 526 27.52 27.24 18.81
C ARG A 526 28.78 27.21 17.94
N SER A 527 29.14 26.04 17.42
CA SER A 527 30.34 25.88 16.58
C SER A 527 30.19 26.45 15.17
N HIS A 528 28.98 26.43 14.60
CA HIS A 528 28.78 26.78 13.18
C HIS A 528 28.01 28.10 12.97
N ARG A 529 27.41 28.67 14.03
CA ARG A 529 26.69 29.96 14.03
C ARG A 529 25.69 30.02 12.87
N LEU A 530 25.83 31.03 11.98
CA LEU A 530 24.97 31.21 10.82
C LEU A 530 24.97 29.97 9.91
N ARG A 531 26.07 29.23 9.74
CA ARG A 531 26.08 28.04 8.88
C ARG A 531 25.10 26.96 9.35
N ALA A 532 24.73 26.94 10.64
CA ALA A 532 23.76 25.99 11.18
C ALA A 532 22.30 26.32 10.82
N TRP A 533 22.01 27.50 10.28
CA TRP A 533 20.63 27.96 10.08
C TRP A 533 19.81 27.00 9.20
N PHE A 534 20.41 26.49 8.11
CA PHE A 534 19.70 25.70 7.11
C PHE A 534 19.16 24.36 7.67
N PRO A 535 19.99 23.47 8.27
CA PRO A 535 19.47 22.23 8.84
C PRO A 535 18.48 22.46 9.99
N ILE A 536 18.64 23.54 10.76
CA ILE A 536 17.69 23.92 11.83
C ILE A 536 16.35 24.35 11.22
N ALA A 537 16.37 25.22 10.21
CA ALA A 537 15.16 25.71 9.56
C ALA A 537 14.35 24.58 8.93
N VAL A 538 15.03 23.65 8.23
CA VAL A 538 14.38 22.43 7.70
C VAL A 538 13.74 21.63 8.83
N THR A 539 14.48 21.40 9.93
CA THR A 539 13.96 20.64 11.07
C THR A 539 12.72 21.28 11.69
N LEU A 540 12.80 22.57 12.02
CA LEU A 540 11.71 23.28 12.68
C LEU A 540 10.46 23.40 11.80
N MET A 541 10.62 23.66 10.51
CA MET A 541 9.47 23.81 9.61
C MET A 541 8.77 22.47 9.33
N TYR A 542 9.49 21.35 9.21
CA TYR A 542 8.86 20.02 9.10
C TYR A 542 8.10 19.69 10.39
N LEU A 543 8.72 19.89 11.56
CA LEU A 543 8.08 19.66 12.84
C LEU A 543 6.85 20.56 13.07
N ALA A 544 6.93 21.85 12.72
CA ALA A 544 5.80 22.78 12.86
C ALA A 544 4.65 22.44 11.91
N THR A 545 4.97 22.14 10.64
CA THR A 545 3.95 21.83 9.62
C THR A 545 3.21 20.54 9.94
N PHE A 546 3.95 19.47 10.23
CA PHE A 546 3.33 18.17 10.49
C PHE A 546 2.87 18.00 11.93
N GLY A 547 3.45 18.72 12.89
CA GLY A 547 2.97 18.75 14.27
C GLY A 547 1.66 19.50 14.45
N SER A 548 1.29 20.37 13.50
CA SER A 548 -0.04 21.01 13.49
C SER A 548 -1.06 20.22 12.66
N LYS A 549 -0.65 19.11 12.04
CA LYS A 549 -1.49 18.31 11.14
C LYS A 549 -2.20 17.18 11.89
N GLY A 550 -3.51 17.04 11.73
CA GLY A 550 -4.29 15.93 12.33
C GLY A 550 -3.70 14.55 11.99
N GLY A 551 -3.50 14.29 10.69
CA GLY A 551 -2.79 13.09 10.21
C GLY A 551 -1.26 13.22 10.26
N TRP A 552 -0.69 13.69 11.38
CA TRP A 552 0.74 14.02 11.56
C TRP A 552 1.69 12.89 11.14
N HIS A 553 1.31 11.62 11.33
CA HIS A 553 2.16 10.45 11.07
C HIS A 553 2.31 10.11 9.58
N GLY A 554 1.30 10.41 8.76
CA GLY A 554 1.32 10.16 7.31
C GLY A 554 1.22 8.70 6.87
N GLY A 555 0.94 7.77 7.79
CA GLY A 555 0.90 6.32 7.55
C GLY A 555 2.30 5.68 7.37
N GLY A 556 2.37 4.35 7.32
CA GLY A 556 3.64 3.62 7.16
C GLY A 556 4.48 3.50 8.44
N TRP A 557 5.79 3.33 8.28
CA TRP A 557 6.75 3.04 9.37
C TRP A 557 7.33 4.30 10.03
N GLY A 558 6.98 4.56 11.29
CA GLY A 558 7.38 5.81 11.94
C GLY A 558 6.67 7.04 11.33
N PRO A 559 7.18 8.25 11.58
CA PRO A 559 6.54 9.48 11.12
C PRO A 559 7.01 9.79 9.69
N ARG A 560 6.40 9.11 8.71
CA ARG A 560 6.73 9.16 7.28
C ARG A 560 7.05 10.55 6.77
N TYR A 561 6.24 11.54 7.13
CA TYR A 561 6.40 12.91 6.64
C TYR A 561 7.71 13.58 7.06
N LEU A 562 8.39 13.06 8.09
CA LEU A 562 9.69 13.56 8.53
C LEU A 562 10.86 12.95 7.77
N VAL A 563 10.67 11.93 6.94
CA VAL A 563 11.74 11.29 6.15
C VAL A 563 12.61 12.30 5.38
N PRO A 564 12.06 13.32 4.69
CA PRO A 564 12.87 14.33 4.00
C PRO A 564 13.72 15.21 4.94
N MET A 565 13.32 15.33 6.21
CA MET A 565 13.99 16.13 7.24
C MET A 565 15.17 15.38 7.88
N VAL A 566 15.08 14.05 8.02
CA VAL A 566 16.08 13.21 8.70
C VAL A 566 17.53 13.48 8.28
N PRO A 567 17.91 13.59 6.98
CA PRO A 567 19.31 13.85 6.63
C PRO A 567 19.84 15.17 7.22
N PHE A 568 18.99 16.20 7.31
CA PHE A 568 19.36 17.50 7.87
C PHE A 568 19.40 17.48 9.39
N LEU A 569 18.45 16.80 10.04
CA LEU A 569 18.46 16.59 11.49
C LEU A 569 19.73 15.85 11.91
N MET A 570 20.12 14.81 11.16
CA MET A 570 21.32 14.01 11.47
C MET A 570 22.61 14.83 11.39
N LEU A 571 22.69 15.92 10.61
CA LEU A 571 23.86 16.81 10.64
C LEU A 571 24.10 17.42 12.03
N LEU A 572 23.05 17.63 12.83
CA LEU A 572 23.19 18.16 14.19
C LEU A 572 23.90 17.19 15.14
N SER A 573 24.02 15.91 14.77
CA SER A 573 24.74 14.88 15.55
C SER A 573 26.26 14.91 15.36
N LEU A 574 26.78 15.70 14.41
CA LEU A 574 28.21 15.77 14.08
C LEU A 574 29.14 15.97 15.30
N PRO A 575 28.84 16.85 16.28
CA PRO A 575 29.70 17.01 17.46
C PRO A 575 29.79 15.75 18.33
N VAL A 576 28.67 15.03 18.47
CA VAL A 576 28.61 13.80 19.29
C VAL A 576 29.33 12.65 18.59
N ILE A 577 29.08 12.47 17.29
CA ILE A 577 29.76 11.44 16.49
C ILE A 577 31.26 11.72 16.45
N GLY A 578 31.68 12.99 16.27
CA GLY A 578 33.08 13.39 16.29
C GLY A 578 33.75 13.00 17.61
N ALA A 579 33.13 13.34 18.74
CA ALA A 579 33.62 12.95 20.06
C ALA A 579 33.71 11.41 20.26
N ALA A 580 32.85 10.64 19.60
CA ALA A 580 32.81 9.19 19.69
C ALA A 580 33.92 8.49 18.88
N VAL A 581 34.29 9.01 17.70
CA VAL A 581 35.15 8.30 16.74
C VAL A 581 36.54 8.91 16.55
N GLU A 582 36.76 10.15 17.01
CA GLU A 582 38.05 10.82 16.88
C GLU A 582 38.97 10.47 18.06
N SER A 583 40.08 9.79 17.76
CA SER A 583 41.17 9.55 18.69
C SER A 583 41.82 10.90 19.05
N GLY A 584 41.86 11.23 20.34
CA GLY A 584 42.27 12.53 20.87
C GLY A 584 43.52 13.10 20.20
N SER A 585 43.31 14.08 19.33
CA SER A 585 44.37 14.85 18.69
C SER A 585 44.02 16.33 18.85
N GLN A 586 44.97 17.03 19.47
CA GLN A 586 45.15 18.47 19.63
C GLN A 586 44.57 19.15 20.89
N SER A 587 45.50 19.89 21.52
CA SER A 587 45.56 20.67 22.77
C SER A 587 45.34 19.93 24.09
N VAL A 588 46.41 19.88 24.89
CA VAL A 588 46.46 19.33 26.26
C VAL A 588 45.68 20.25 27.22
N PRO A 589 44.55 19.82 27.80
CA PRO A 589 43.87 20.54 28.88
C PRO A 589 44.46 20.15 30.24
N ARG A 590 44.25 21.01 31.25
CA ARG A 590 44.73 20.81 32.64
C ARG A 590 44.18 19.50 33.24
N SER A 591 44.89 18.94 34.23
CA SER A 591 44.67 17.59 34.79
C SER A 591 43.22 17.24 35.16
N ASP A 592 42.44 18.21 35.60
CA ASP A 592 41.05 17.99 36.05
C ASP A 592 40.06 17.93 34.87
N GLU A 593 40.29 18.72 33.82
CA GLU A 593 39.50 18.70 32.56
C GLU A 593 39.72 17.41 31.76
N GLN A 594 40.84 16.71 31.99
CA GLN A 594 41.12 15.43 31.33
C GLN A 594 40.20 14.29 31.78
N GLY A 595 39.68 14.34 33.01
CA GLY A 595 38.75 13.34 33.54
C GLY A 595 37.37 13.45 32.88
N GLU A 596 36.81 14.66 32.89
CA GLU A 596 35.49 14.97 32.33
C GLU A 596 35.46 14.80 30.80
N ALA A 597 36.49 15.26 30.08
CA ALA A 597 36.57 15.09 28.64
C ALA A 597 36.68 13.61 28.22
N ARG A 598 37.34 12.77 29.02
CA ARG A 598 37.37 11.31 28.81
C ARG A 598 36.02 10.68 29.10
N GLY A 599 35.32 11.13 30.15
CA GLY A 599 33.96 10.69 30.48
C GLY A 599 32.96 10.96 29.35
N TRP A 600 32.93 12.19 28.84
CA TRP A 600 32.05 12.59 27.73
C TRP A 600 32.31 11.78 26.46
N ARG A 601 33.57 11.59 26.06
CA ARG A 601 33.92 10.79 24.87
C ARG A 601 33.47 9.33 25.00
N ARG A 602 33.60 8.73 26.20
CA ARG A 602 33.10 7.38 26.47
C ARG A 602 31.58 7.31 26.36
N LEU A 603 30.87 8.28 26.94
CA LEU A 603 29.42 8.36 26.85
C LEU A 603 28.96 8.53 25.39
N ALA A 604 29.56 9.46 24.65
CA ALA A 604 29.25 9.69 23.23
C ALA A 604 29.48 8.42 22.39
N ARG A 605 30.56 7.68 22.67
CA ARG A 605 30.86 6.41 22.00
C ARG A 605 29.80 5.35 22.29
N TRP A 606 29.44 5.14 23.55
CA TRP A 606 28.39 4.19 23.91
C TRP A 606 27.03 4.62 23.38
N ALA A 607 26.67 5.89 23.49
CA ALA A 607 25.43 6.42 22.92
C ALA A 607 25.36 6.19 21.40
N THR A 608 26.48 6.41 20.68
CA THR A 608 26.56 6.16 19.24
C THR A 608 26.37 4.67 18.92
N ILE A 609 27.02 3.77 19.68
CA ILE A 609 26.91 2.32 19.46
C ILE A 609 25.48 1.83 19.77
N MET A 610 24.93 2.22 20.92
CA MET A 610 23.61 1.76 21.36
C MET A 610 22.50 2.27 20.43
N THR A 611 22.56 3.54 20.02
CA THR A 611 21.56 4.08 19.07
C THR A 611 21.72 3.47 17.67
N ALA A 612 22.95 3.14 17.24
CA ALA A 612 23.18 2.39 16.00
C ALA A 612 22.57 0.99 16.06
N LEU A 613 22.82 0.23 17.14
CA LEU A 613 22.31 -1.14 17.31
C LEU A 613 20.78 -1.15 17.41
N ALA A 614 20.20 -0.25 18.20
CA ALA A 614 18.75 -0.10 18.31
C ALA A 614 18.14 0.28 16.96
N GLY A 615 18.71 1.26 16.25
CA GLY A 615 18.23 1.66 14.93
C GLY A 615 18.33 0.57 13.89
N LEU A 616 19.41 -0.22 13.90
CA LEU A 616 19.58 -1.37 13.00
C LEU A 616 18.53 -2.45 13.27
N ALA A 617 18.26 -2.77 14.54
CA ALA A 617 17.23 -3.74 14.92
C ALA A 617 15.84 -3.30 14.42
N VAL A 618 15.48 -2.04 14.72
CA VAL A 618 14.21 -1.44 14.30
C VAL A 618 14.05 -1.42 12.78
N GLN A 619 15.09 -1.01 12.02
CA GLN A 619 14.98 -1.00 10.56
C GLN A 619 14.90 -2.42 9.98
N THR A 620 15.58 -3.39 10.58
CA THR A 620 15.56 -4.79 10.12
C THR A 620 14.16 -5.38 10.21
N GLU A 621 13.40 -5.07 11.27
CA GLU A 621 12.01 -5.52 11.43
C GLU A 621 11.16 -5.20 10.21
N VAL A 622 11.11 -3.93 9.80
CA VAL A 622 10.28 -3.48 8.67
C VAL A 622 10.90 -3.78 7.30
N VAL A 623 12.21 -3.95 7.21
CA VAL A 623 12.86 -4.37 5.97
C VAL A 623 12.59 -5.86 5.70
N LEU A 624 12.37 -6.67 6.72
CA LEU A 624 12.02 -8.09 6.56
C LEU A 624 10.51 -8.34 6.55
N LYS A 625 9.68 -7.41 7.02
CA LYS A 625 8.23 -7.61 7.17
C LYS A 625 7.44 -6.58 6.37
N HIS A 626 6.26 -6.97 5.91
CA HIS A 626 5.35 -6.04 5.28
C HIS A 626 4.81 -5.02 6.31
N PRO A 627 5.04 -3.70 6.14
CA PRO A 627 4.73 -2.68 7.16
C PRO A 627 3.24 -2.57 7.50
N ASN A 628 2.36 -2.96 6.57
CA ASN A 628 0.91 -2.83 6.76
C ASN A 628 0.22 -4.13 7.18
N ALA A 629 0.89 -5.29 7.15
CA ALA A 629 0.22 -6.56 7.46
C ALA A 629 -0.33 -6.56 8.89
N TYR A 630 0.51 -6.13 9.84
CA TYR A 630 0.08 -5.92 11.21
C TYR A 630 -1.00 -4.84 11.34
N SER A 631 -0.81 -3.68 10.71
CA SER A 631 -1.74 -2.55 10.85
C SER A 631 -3.15 -2.89 10.36
N ILE A 632 -3.27 -3.65 9.28
CA ILE A 632 -4.55 -4.15 8.75
C ILE A 632 -5.18 -5.15 9.73
N MET A 633 -4.42 -6.16 10.16
CA MET A 633 -4.90 -7.16 11.13
C MET A 633 -5.34 -6.50 12.45
N PHE A 634 -4.57 -5.54 12.95
CA PHE A 634 -4.89 -4.79 14.16
C PHE A 634 -6.19 -4.02 13.99
N ARG A 635 -6.32 -3.26 12.90
CA ARG A 635 -7.51 -2.46 12.60
C ARG A 635 -8.76 -3.33 12.50
N ASP A 636 -8.67 -4.44 11.78
CA ASP A 636 -9.84 -5.21 11.37
C ASP A 636 -10.28 -6.21 12.47
N HIS A 637 -9.37 -6.65 13.35
CA HIS A 637 -9.67 -7.68 14.36
C HIS A 637 -9.38 -7.30 15.81
N ILE A 638 -8.41 -6.42 16.08
CA ILE A 638 -8.01 -6.11 17.47
C ILE A 638 -8.66 -4.83 17.96
N SER A 639 -8.58 -3.75 17.17
CA SER A 639 -9.09 -2.44 17.57
C SER A 639 -10.58 -2.42 17.93
N PRO A 640 -11.48 -3.16 17.24
CA PRO A 640 -12.90 -3.21 17.61
C PRO A 640 -13.18 -3.90 18.95
N GLU A 641 -12.27 -4.76 19.42
CA GLU A 641 -12.40 -5.48 20.69
C GLU A 641 -11.88 -4.67 21.89
N LEU A 642 -11.29 -3.49 21.66
CA LEU A 642 -10.76 -2.65 22.72
C LEU A 642 -11.81 -1.67 23.26
N ASP A 643 -11.87 -1.56 24.59
CA ASP A 643 -12.63 -0.51 25.27
C ASP A 643 -12.16 0.88 24.79
N ASP A 644 -13.12 1.69 24.34
CA ASP A 644 -12.88 3.04 23.79
C ASP A 644 -11.75 3.07 22.74
N TYR A 645 -11.57 2.00 21.96
CA TYR A 645 -10.50 1.88 20.96
C TYR A 645 -9.09 2.10 21.55
N GLY A 646 -8.93 1.81 22.84
CA GLY A 646 -7.70 1.97 23.61
C GLY A 646 -7.33 3.40 24.00
N ILE A 647 -8.27 4.37 23.94
CA ILE A 647 -8.05 5.75 24.39
C ILE A 647 -7.50 5.81 25.82
N ALA A 648 -8.14 5.08 26.75
CA ALA A 648 -7.72 5.05 28.15
C ALA A 648 -6.28 4.54 28.34
N ILE A 649 -5.86 3.59 27.49
CA ILE A 649 -4.52 2.99 27.53
C ILE A 649 -3.47 3.94 26.96
N GLY A 650 -3.82 4.70 25.91
CA GLY A 650 -2.93 5.65 25.24
C GLY A 650 -2.74 6.99 25.99
N GLY A 651 -3.51 7.24 27.06
CA GLY A 651 -3.34 8.41 27.93
C GLY A 651 -3.69 9.74 27.27
N THR A 652 -3.08 10.83 27.75
CA THR A 652 -3.46 12.21 27.37
C THR A 652 -3.28 12.54 25.88
N LEU A 653 -2.28 11.95 25.21
CA LEU A 653 -2.11 12.16 23.77
C LEU A 653 -3.19 11.44 22.96
N ALA A 654 -3.61 10.26 23.41
CA ALA A 654 -4.72 9.54 22.80
C ALA A 654 -6.05 10.27 23.00
N SER A 655 -6.31 10.81 24.20
CA SER A 655 -7.51 11.62 24.44
C SER A 655 -7.51 12.89 23.59
N THR A 656 -6.40 13.62 23.53
CA THR A 656 -6.30 14.84 22.70
C THR A 656 -6.53 14.54 21.22
N TYR A 657 -6.02 13.39 20.74
CA TYR A 657 -6.24 12.94 19.37
C TYR A 657 -7.70 12.54 19.13
N ALA A 658 -8.31 11.82 20.08
CA ALA A 658 -9.71 11.45 20.04
C ALA A 658 -10.65 12.65 20.05
N ASP A 659 -10.36 13.66 20.88
CA ASP A 659 -11.11 14.91 20.97
C ASP A 659 -11.05 15.70 19.66
N TYR A 660 -9.86 15.80 19.06
CA TYR A 660 -9.67 16.49 17.78
C TYR A 660 -10.50 15.86 16.66
N TYR A 661 -10.52 14.53 16.58
CA TYR A 661 -11.31 13.77 15.61
C TYR A 661 -12.75 13.50 16.04
N ARG A 662 -13.17 14.04 17.21
CA ARG A 662 -14.52 13.92 17.77
C ARG A 662 -15.00 12.46 17.88
N ILE A 663 -14.11 11.57 18.31
CA ILE A 663 -14.34 10.12 18.26
C ILE A 663 -15.48 9.63 19.17
N GLU A 664 -15.83 10.35 20.23
CA GLU A 664 -17.04 10.05 21.01
C GLU A 664 -18.32 10.21 20.17
N LYS A 665 -18.42 11.25 19.33
CA LYS A 665 -19.53 11.42 18.37
C LYS A 665 -19.52 10.31 17.33
N ALA A 666 -18.35 9.75 17.07
CA ALA A 666 -18.18 8.67 16.14
C ALA A 666 -18.83 7.35 16.64
N ARG A 667 -19.12 7.21 17.94
CA ARG A 667 -19.94 6.10 18.48
C ARG A 667 -21.44 6.26 18.25
N SER A 668 -21.90 7.49 18.03
CA SER A 668 -23.28 7.77 17.60
C SER A 668 -23.45 7.69 16.08
N GLU A 669 -22.51 7.04 15.40
CA GLU A 669 -22.56 6.82 13.95
C GLU A 669 -23.38 5.59 13.65
N LEU A 670 -24.30 5.72 12.70
CA LEU A 670 -25.12 4.60 12.26
C LEU A 670 -24.26 3.44 11.76
N VAL A 671 -24.60 2.22 12.18
CA VAL A 671 -23.96 0.99 11.70
C VAL A 671 -24.33 0.71 10.23
N SER A 672 -23.47 0.01 9.49
CA SER A 672 -23.73 -0.36 8.09
C SER A 672 -25.04 -1.15 7.90
N PRO A 673 -25.81 -0.86 6.83
CA PRO A 673 -26.99 -1.65 6.49
C PRO A 673 -26.62 -3.08 6.05
N PRO A 674 -27.52 -4.06 6.27
CA PRO A 674 -27.34 -5.43 5.78
C PRO A 674 -27.18 -5.47 4.25
N GLY A 675 -26.18 -6.22 3.75
CA GLY A 675 -25.93 -6.39 2.32
C GLY A 675 -25.16 -5.24 1.65
N ALA A 676 -24.60 -4.29 2.42
CA ALA A 676 -23.63 -3.32 1.91
C ALA A 676 -22.44 -4.05 1.26
N PRO A 677 -21.87 -3.53 0.16
CA PRO A 677 -20.76 -4.18 -0.52
C PRO A 677 -19.61 -4.40 0.44
N THR A 678 -19.21 -5.66 0.54
CA THR A 678 -18.10 -6.10 1.36
C THR A 678 -16.85 -6.22 0.52
N ASP A 679 -15.68 -6.14 1.15
CA ASP A 679 -14.46 -6.62 0.53
C ASP A 679 -14.52 -8.14 0.27
N ILE A 680 -13.45 -8.66 -0.30
CA ILE A 680 -13.29 -10.08 -0.63
C ILE A 680 -13.33 -11.00 0.60
N HIS A 681 -13.27 -10.45 1.81
CA HIS A 681 -13.31 -11.17 3.08
C HIS A 681 -14.66 -11.04 3.80
N GLY A 682 -15.65 -10.36 3.20
CA GLY A 682 -16.96 -10.17 3.83
C GLY A 682 -17.01 -8.99 4.81
N ASN A 683 -15.97 -8.16 4.89
CA ASN A 683 -15.99 -6.95 5.71
C ASN A 683 -16.64 -5.81 4.92
N PRO A 684 -17.51 -4.97 5.52
CA PRO A 684 -18.03 -3.79 4.86
C PRO A 684 -16.90 -2.91 4.32
N LEU A 685 -16.98 -2.48 3.05
CA LEU A 685 -15.97 -1.58 2.49
C LEU A 685 -15.85 -0.29 3.34
N PRO A 686 -14.64 0.25 3.56
CA PRO A 686 -14.37 1.34 4.51
C PRO A 686 -14.89 2.73 4.05
N GLN A 687 -15.82 2.79 3.10
CA GLN A 687 -16.45 4.03 2.66
C GLN A 687 -17.72 4.29 3.46
N ARG A 688 -17.60 4.56 4.76
CA ARG A 688 -18.68 5.19 5.52
C ARG A 688 -18.48 6.69 5.45
N GLY A 689 -19.28 7.34 4.63
CA GLY A 689 -19.59 8.75 4.83
C GLY A 689 -20.78 8.83 5.78
N LEU A 690 -20.84 9.84 6.63
CA LEU A 690 -22.10 10.14 7.30
C LEU A 690 -22.54 11.51 6.92
N GLY A 691 -23.82 11.76 7.14
CA GLY A 691 -24.37 13.03 6.78
C GLY A 691 -25.77 13.20 7.32
N HIS A 692 -26.36 14.28 6.88
CA HIS A 692 -27.72 14.63 7.24
C HIS A 692 -28.31 15.47 6.13
N VAL A 693 -29.64 15.56 6.15
CA VAL A 693 -30.36 16.54 5.38
C VAL A 693 -30.53 17.80 6.23
N ILE A 694 -30.27 18.97 5.64
CA ILE A 694 -30.56 20.29 6.20
C ILE A 694 -31.60 21.03 5.34
N ASN A 695 -32.18 22.08 5.90
CA ASN A 695 -32.78 23.14 5.11
C ASN A 695 -32.32 24.49 5.68
N ARG A 696 -31.94 25.42 4.80
CA ARG A 696 -31.55 26.78 5.20
C ARG A 696 -32.75 27.62 5.62
N ASP A 697 -33.94 27.22 5.18
CA ASP A 697 -35.21 27.79 5.59
C ASP A 697 -35.86 26.91 6.69
N SER A 698 -36.35 27.53 7.77
CA SER A 698 -37.12 26.86 8.83
C SER A 698 -38.63 27.08 8.59
N PRO A 699 -39.44 26.01 8.48
CA PRO A 699 -39.11 24.61 8.74
C PRO A 699 -38.38 23.89 7.61
N MET A 700 -37.53 22.92 7.97
CA MET A 700 -37.15 21.86 7.04
C MET A 700 -38.35 20.97 6.75
N VAL A 701 -38.61 20.71 5.47
CA VAL A 701 -39.74 19.90 5.01
C VAL A 701 -39.24 18.67 4.27
N LEU A 702 -39.58 17.47 4.78
CA LEU A 702 -39.43 16.20 4.07
C LEU A 702 -40.81 15.61 3.81
N LYS A 703 -41.04 15.13 2.59
CA LYS A 703 -42.30 14.50 2.17
C LYS A 703 -42.07 13.05 1.77
N LEU A 704 -42.83 12.16 2.39
CA LEU A 704 -42.92 10.75 2.04
C LEU A 704 -44.15 10.53 1.17
N TRP A 705 -43.98 9.88 0.03
CA TRP A 705 -45.06 9.65 -0.94
C TRP A 705 -45.55 8.19 -0.83
N PRO A 706 -46.77 7.96 -0.29
CA PRO A 706 -47.32 6.61 -0.15
C PRO A 706 -47.70 6.00 -1.51
N GLU A 707 -47.28 4.77 -1.77
CA GLU A 707 -47.68 3.96 -2.94
C GLU A 707 -49.07 3.34 -2.72
N ARG A 708 -49.37 2.98 -1.46
CA ARG A 708 -50.66 2.43 -1.00
C ARG A 708 -50.99 2.91 0.40
N THR A 709 -52.27 2.95 0.75
CA THR A 709 -52.75 3.24 2.11
C THR A 709 -52.21 2.18 3.06
N ALA A 710 -51.48 2.60 4.08
CA ALA A 710 -50.86 1.70 5.06
C ALA A 710 -50.70 2.39 6.42
N ARG A 711 -50.66 1.57 7.47
CA ARG A 711 -50.30 1.99 8.82
C ARG A 711 -48.98 1.36 9.20
N PHE A 712 -48.02 2.17 9.63
CA PHE A 712 -46.66 1.71 9.94
C PHE A 712 -46.00 2.61 10.98
N ARG A 713 -44.87 2.16 11.54
CA ARG A 713 -44.03 2.96 12.43
C ARG A 713 -42.93 3.64 11.61
N LEU A 714 -42.86 4.97 11.72
CA LEU A 714 -41.80 5.78 11.14
C LEU A 714 -40.86 6.21 12.26
N THR A 715 -39.62 5.74 12.22
CA THR A 715 -38.57 6.18 13.15
C THR A 715 -37.61 7.11 12.42
N VAL A 716 -37.39 8.31 12.97
CA VAL A 716 -36.43 9.28 12.45
C VAL A 716 -35.22 9.29 13.37
N TYR A 717 -34.03 9.25 12.78
CA TYR A 717 -32.79 9.40 13.51
C TYR A 717 -32.18 10.77 13.27
N VAL A 718 -31.82 11.44 14.36
CA VAL A 718 -31.19 12.76 14.35
C VAL A 718 -29.88 12.70 15.12
N CYS A 719 -28.79 13.15 14.50
CA CYS A 719 -27.47 13.21 15.12
C CYS A 719 -26.73 14.49 14.69
N ASN A 720 -26.03 15.13 15.64
CA ASN A 720 -25.28 16.35 15.38
C ASN A 720 -23.86 16.07 14.85
N TYR A 721 -23.76 15.55 13.63
CA TYR A 721 -22.48 15.15 13.02
C TYR A 721 -21.53 16.33 12.71
N ASP A 722 -22.05 17.52 12.39
CA ASP A 722 -21.23 18.70 12.06
C ASP A 722 -20.54 19.34 13.27
N GLY A 723 -20.97 18.95 14.48
CA GLY A 723 -20.41 19.36 15.76
C GLY A 723 -20.41 20.87 16.00
N LEU A 724 -21.45 21.56 15.54
CA LEU A 724 -21.83 22.85 16.11
C LEU A 724 -22.11 22.71 17.62
N PRO A 725 -21.93 23.78 18.43
CA PRO A 725 -22.18 23.72 19.87
C PRO A 725 -23.58 23.19 20.18
N GLU A 726 -23.66 22.26 21.15
CA GLU A 726 -24.90 21.56 21.51
C GLU A 726 -25.95 22.51 22.09
N GLU A 727 -25.49 23.61 22.69
CA GLU A 727 -26.30 24.68 23.26
C GLU A 727 -27.05 25.51 22.20
N ASP A 728 -26.70 25.37 20.91
CA ASP A 728 -27.20 26.22 19.82
C ASP A 728 -28.25 25.54 18.90
N ARG A 729 -28.54 24.24 19.06
CA ARG A 729 -29.41 23.49 18.14
C ARG A 729 -30.57 22.76 18.85
N PHE A 730 -31.74 23.41 18.87
CA PHE A 730 -33.00 22.87 19.41
C PHE A 730 -34.02 22.67 18.29
N GLN A 731 -34.56 21.46 18.14
CA GLN A 731 -35.45 21.15 17.01
C GLN A 731 -36.80 20.61 17.46
N ASN A 732 -37.87 21.26 17.01
CA ASN A 732 -39.23 20.73 17.14
C ASN A 732 -39.60 19.95 15.88
N MET A 733 -39.74 18.63 16.02
CA MET A 733 -40.08 17.71 14.93
C MET A 733 -41.57 17.44 14.93
N THR A 734 -42.20 17.57 13.77
CA THR A 734 -43.63 17.41 13.59
C THR A 734 -43.91 16.49 12.40
N VAL A 735 -44.72 15.45 12.62
CA VAL A 735 -45.25 14.58 11.56
C VAL A 735 -46.71 14.96 11.31
N VAL A 736 -47.04 15.23 10.06
CA VAL A 736 -48.40 15.45 9.57
C VAL A 736 -48.77 14.30 8.65
N ASP A 737 -49.79 13.54 9.03
CA ASP A 737 -50.27 12.37 8.29
C ASP A 737 -51.81 12.41 8.10
N ALA A 738 -52.42 11.31 7.67
CA ALA A 738 -53.86 11.26 7.44
C ALA A 738 -54.71 11.22 8.72
N SER A 739 -54.10 10.96 9.89
CA SER A 739 -54.74 10.88 11.19
C SER A 739 -54.67 12.20 11.97
N GLY A 740 -53.66 13.03 11.71
CA GLY A 740 -53.49 14.35 12.32
C GLY A 740 -52.03 14.82 12.37
N THR A 741 -51.74 15.66 13.35
CA THR A 741 -50.40 16.24 13.57
C THR A 741 -49.86 15.79 14.92
N GLN A 742 -48.62 15.28 14.95
CA GLN A 742 -47.91 14.90 16.16
C GLN A 742 -46.55 15.61 16.22
N SER A 743 -46.20 16.22 17.36
CA SER A 743 -44.96 16.99 17.53
C SER A 743 -44.14 16.51 18.74
N VAL A 744 -42.81 16.60 18.63
CA VAL A 744 -41.83 16.30 19.67
C VAL A 744 -40.72 17.34 19.65
N MET A 745 -40.42 17.90 20.82
CA MET A 745 -39.20 18.70 21.00
C MET A 745 -38.02 17.77 21.25
N VAL A 746 -36.98 17.88 20.42
CA VAL A 746 -35.72 17.15 20.58
C VAL A 746 -34.66 18.13 21.10
N THR A 747 -34.14 17.81 22.28
CA THR A 747 -33.08 18.55 22.96
C THR A 747 -31.98 17.57 23.33
N ASP A 748 -30.71 17.90 23.02
CA ASP A 748 -29.53 17.10 23.38
C ASP A 748 -29.31 15.79 22.57
N PHE A 749 -29.34 15.89 21.24
CA PHE A 749 -29.14 14.75 20.32
C PHE A 749 -27.68 14.61 19.84
N ALA A 750 -26.71 15.01 20.66
CA ALA A 750 -25.28 14.86 20.36
C ALA A 750 -24.83 13.38 20.25
N ARG A 751 -25.54 12.48 20.94
CA ARG A 751 -25.31 11.03 20.95
C ARG A 751 -26.22 10.25 19.99
N GLY A 752 -27.00 10.96 19.16
CA GLY A 752 -28.01 10.34 18.31
C GLY A 752 -29.30 10.03 19.05
N GLU A 753 -30.43 10.41 18.48
CA GLU A 753 -31.76 10.08 19.02
C GLU A 753 -32.65 9.46 17.94
N TYR A 754 -33.41 8.44 18.32
CA TYR A 754 -34.47 7.86 17.51
C TYR A 754 -35.81 8.34 18.00
N ILE A 755 -36.62 8.91 17.11
CA ILE A 755 -37.98 9.34 17.42
C ILE A 755 -38.94 8.55 16.55
N THR A 756 -39.82 7.77 17.17
CA THR A 756 -40.78 6.91 16.47
C THR A 756 -42.20 7.45 16.58
N TRP A 757 -42.84 7.60 15.43
CA TRP A 757 -44.27 7.91 15.29
C TRP A 757 -45.02 6.72 14.69
N THR A 758 -46.29 6.56 15.06
CA THR A 758 -47.23 5.71 14.33
C THR A 758 -47.86 6.56 13.24
N VAL A 759 -47.74 6.13 11.98
CA VAL A 759 -48.15 6.89 10.81
C VAL A 759 -49.25 6.17 10.06
N ASP A 760 -50.36 6.88 9.82
CA ASP A 760 -51.44 6.48 8.93
C ASP A 760 -51.31 7.22 7.59
N SER A 761 -51.00 6.48 6.52
CA SER A 761 -50.83 7.04 5.18
C SER A 761 -52.02 6.77 4.26
N ARG A 762 -52.30 7.69 3.33
CA ARG A 762 -53.30 7.53 2.26
C ARG A 762 -52.65 7.80 0.91
N VAL A 763 -53.04 7.02 -0.11
CA VAL A 763 -52.54 7.25 -1.48
C VAL A 763 -52.93 8.65 -1.95
N GLY A 764 -51.95 9.39 -2.47
CA GLY A 764 -52.15 10.74 -3.00
C GLY A 764 -51.86 11.87 -2.00
N ASP A 765 -51.90 11.58 -0.68
CA ASP A 765 -51.58 12.55 0.38
C ASP A 765 -50.17 12.26 0.95
N PRO A 766 -49.20 13.19 0.83
CA PRO A 766 -47.86 12.95 1.37
C PRO A 766 -47.86 13.04 2.90
N VAL A 767 -47.17 12.09 3.54
CA VAL A 767 -46.81 12.22 4.96
C VAL A 767 -45.68 13.24 5.05
N THR A 768 -45.89 14.32 5.80
CA THR A 768 -44.98 15.46 5.85
C THR A 768 -44.27 15.51 7.19
N LEU A 769 -42.94 15.43 7.19
CA LEU A 769 -42.09 15.74 8.33
C LEU A 769 -41.64 17.19 8.25
N LEU A 770 -41.87 17.92 9.34
CA LEU A 770 -41.45 19.29 9.53
C LEU A 770 -40.47 19.31 10.70
N ALA A 771 -39.30 19.90 10.52
CA ALA A 771 -38.37 20.17 11.62
C ALA A 771 -38.16 21.68 11.71
N TYR A 772 -38.55 22.26 12.84
CA TYR A 772 -38.39 23.67 13.13
C TYR A 772 -37.15 23.86 13.99
N ASP A 773 -36.23 24.71 13.55
CA ASP A 773 -35.21 25.23 14.45
C ASP A 773 -35.82 26.27 15.40
N THR A 774 -35.47 26.13 16.68
CA THR A 774 -35.82 27.08 17.75
C THR A 774 -34.57 27.72 18.39
N GLY A 775 -33.38 27.37 17.91
CA GLY A 775 -32.06 27.91 18.26
C GLY A 775 -31.45 28.78 17.16
N SER A 776 -30.12 28.70 16.96
CA SER A 776 -29.36 29.49 15.97
C SER A 776 -28.73 28.65 14.85
N ALA A 777 -29.21 27.42 14.61
CA ALA A 777 -28.58 26.45 13.72
C ALA A 777 -29.61 25.62 12.93
N PHE A 778 -29.31 25.26 11.68
CA PHE A 778 -30.28 24.53 10.84
C PHE A 778 -30.76 23.20 11.43
N PRO A 779 -32.03 22.81 11.21
CA PRO A 779 -32.53 21.51 11.62
C PRO A 779 -31.88 20.39 10.78
N VAL A 780 -31.68 19.21 11.37
CA VAL A 780 -30.98 18.07 10.77
C VAL A 780 -31.74 16.76 10.95
N ILE A 781 -31.77 15.93 9.89
CA ILE A 781 -32.25 14.54 9.94
C ILE A 781 -31.21 13.64 9.24
N SER A 782 -30.81 12.56 9.91
CA SER A 782 -29.73 11.67 9.46
C SER A 782 -30.22 10.37 8.83
N ALA A 783 -31.35 9.82 9.29
CA ALA A 783 -31.96 8.63 8.67
C ALA A 783 -33.45 8.49 8.96
N LEU A 784 -34.13 7.69 8.12
CA LEU A 784 -35.50 7.22 8.30
C LEU A 784 -35.52 5.68 8.35
N PHE A 785 -36.32 5.13 9.26
CA PHE A 785 -36.53 3.70 9.40
C PHE A 785 -38.03 3.38 9.40
N PHE A 786 -38.37 2.26 8.77
CA PHE A 786 -39.74 1.83 8.55
C PHE A 786 -39.95 0.45 9.14
N ASP A 787 -40.94 0.35 10.02
CA ASP A 787 -41.27 -0.88 10.74
C ASP A 787 -42.78 -1.17 10.68
N PRO A 788 -43.20 -2.45 10.68
CA PRO A 788 -44.61 -2.81 10.71
C PRO A 788 -45.22 -2.40 12.06
N ASP A 789 -46.44 -1.86 12.03
CA ASP A 789 -47.18 -1.61 13.27
C ASP A 789 -47.78 -2.93 13.78
N THR A 790 -47.27 -3.43 14.91
CA THR A 790 -47.66 -4.74 15.48
C THR A 790 -48.58 -4.62 16.69
N GLU A 791 -48.87 -3.41 17.17
CA GLU A 791 -49.74 -3.17 18.32
C GLU A 791 -51.14 -2.70 17.89
N THR A 792 -52.18 -3.32 18.45
CA THR A 792 -53.59 -3.10 18.08
C THR A 792 -54.29 -1.95 18.83
N SER A 793 -53.56 -0.94 19.34
CA SER A 793 -54.18 0.12 20.17
C SER A 793 -53.79 1.54 19.77
N GLY A 794 -54.74 2.27 19.15
CA GLY A 794 -54.86 3.74 19.14
C GLY A 794 -53.68 4.57 18.58
N PRO A 795 -53.83 5.90 18.45
CA PRO A 795 -52.69 6.78 18.20
C PRO A 795 -51.84 6.88 19.47
N ALA A 796 -50.63 6.32 19.44
CA ALA A 796 -49.66 6.40 20.53
C ALA A 796 -48.90 7.74 20.50
N SER A 797 -48.53 8.25 21.67
CA SER A 797 -47.56 9.34 21.74
C SER A 797 -46.23 8.90 21.13
N PRO A 798 -45.51 9.81 20.45
CA PRO A 798 -44.22 9.49 19.88
C PRO A 798 -43.22 9.04 20.94
N ILE A 799 -42.42 8.04 20.59
CA ILE A 799 -41.46 7.39 21.48
C ILE A 799 -40.06 7.92 21.15
N VAL A 800 -39.32 8.37 22.17
CA VAL A 800 -37.93 8.82 22.01
C VAL A 800 -37.00 7.78 22.64
N ASP A 801 -36.08 7.26 21.85
CA ASP A 801 -35.01 6.34 22.29
C ASP A 801 -33.65 7.01 22.14
N ARG A 802 -32.96 7.18 23.27
CA ARG A 802 -31.64 7.79 23.40
C ARG A 802 -30.55 6.77 23.77
N ALA A 803 -30.92 5.53 24.03
CA ALA A 803 -30.01 4.50 24.52
C ALA A 803 -29.34 3.71 23.39
N THR A 804 -29.96 3.68 22.21
CA THR A 804 -29.52 2.82 21.09
C THR A 804 -28.30 3.37 20.32
N GLY A 805 -28.03 4.68 20.35
CA GLY A 805 -26.86 5.27 19.66
C GLY A 805 -26.90 5.04 18.15
N GLY A 806 -25.86 4.42 17.57
CA GLY A 806 -25.80 4.07 16.16
C GLY A 806 -26.29 2.65 15.78
N ASP A 807 -26.59 1.81 16.77
CA ASP A 807 -26.83 0.36 16.60
C ASP A 807 -28.30 0.05 16.23
N TRP A 808 -28.70 0.39 15.01
CA TRP A 808 -30.09 0.24 14.55
C TRP A 808 -30.45 -1.14 14.01
N VAL A 809 -29.47 -1.94 13.57
CA VAL A 809 -29.71 -3.19 12.82
C VAL A 809 -30.40 -4.23 13.71
N GLY A 810 -31.54 -4.74 13.25
CA GLY A 810 -32.37 -5.68 14.01
C GLY A 810 -33.32 -5.04 15.03
N ARG A 811 -33.21 -3.72 15.26
CA ARG A 811 -34.07 -2.94 16.16
C ARG A 811 -35.01 -1.99 15.43
N TYR A 812 -34.53 -1.34 14.37
CA TYR A 812 -35.29 -0.43 13.52
C TYR A 812 -35.13 -0.80 12.04
N GLY A 813 -36.11 -0.45 11.22
CA GLY A 813 -36.02 -0.55 9.76
C GLY A 813 -36.24 -1.94 9.19
N ARG A 814 -37.09 -2.76 9.83
CA ARG A 814 -37.42 -4.12 9.39
C ARG A 814 -38.03 -4.18 7.99
N ASP A 815 -38.90 -3.22 7.65
CA ASP A 815 -39.54 -3.15 6.33
C ASP A 815 -38.73 -2.31 5.33
N GLY A 816 -37.87 -1.43 5.84
CA GLY A 816 -36.97 -0.60 5.04
C GLY A 816 -36.25 0.47 5.85
N SER A 817 -35.21 1.07 5.26
CA SER A 817 -34.47 2.20 5.83
C SER A 817 -33.96 3.12 4.72
N LEU A 818 -33.72 4.38 5.06
CA LEU A 818 -33.12 5.39 4.18
C LEU A 818 -32.15 6.24 4.99
N LEU A 819 -30.86 6.14 4.66
CA LEU A 819 -29.77 6.84 5.32
C LEU A 819 -29.32 8.00 4.43
N PHE A 820 -29.30 9.20 4.98
CA PHE A 820 -29.05 10.41 4.20
C PHE A 820 -27.55 10.69 4.07
N ALA A 821 -27.12 11.05 2.85
CA ALA A 821 -25.73 11.47 2.56
C ALA A 821 -24.66 10.49 3.08
N TRP A 822 -24.93 9.18 2.96
CA TRP A 822 -24.09 8.08 3.47
C TRP A 822 -22.77 7.87 2.71
N GLU A 823 -22.66 8.32 1.46
CA GLU A 823 -21.41 8.24 0.72
C GLU A 823 -21.05 9.62 0.18
N MET A 824 -19.80 9.83 -0.24
CA MET A 824 -19.39 11.09 -0.86
C MET A 824 -20.27 11.38 -2.10
N GLY A 825 -21.09 12.43 -1.98
CA GLY A 825 -22.02 12.89 -3.01
C GLY A 825 -23.47 12.95 -2.51
N PRO A 826 -24.43 13.35 -3.36
CA PRO A 826 -25.83 13.52 -2.96
C PRO A 826 -26.62 12.20 -2.90
N ARG A 827 -25.93 11.05 -2.74
CA ARG A 827 -26.56 9.73 -2.82
C ARG A 827 -26.95 9.24 -1.42
N ASP A 828 -28.24 9.02 -1.24
CA ASP A 828 -28.81 8.36 -0.07
C ASP A 828 -28.72 6.83 -0.28
N ILE A 829 -28.45 6.06 0.79
CA ILE A 829 -28.41 4.59 0.73
C ILE A 829 -29.55 4.02 1.56
N GLY A 830 -30.20 2.98 1.06
CA GLY A 830 -31.29 2.33 1.79
C GLY A 830 -32.35 1.74 0.87
N LYS A 831 -33.26 0.97 1.46
CA LYS A 831 -34.37 0.33 0.76
C LYS A 831 -35.68 0.87 1.33
N LEU A 832 -36.46 1.55 0.50
CA LEU A 832 -37.81 1.96 0.89
C LEU A 832 -38.74 0.74 0.99
N PRO A 833 -39.68 0.73 1.94
CA PRO A 833 -40.68 -0.33 2.05
C PRO A 833 -41.66 -0.27 0.87
N SER A 834 -42.33 -1.38 0.57
CA SER A 834 -43.26 -1.49 -0.58
C SER A 834 -44.45 -0.52 -0.57
N TYR A 835 -44.71 0.14 0.56
CA TYR A 835 -45.79 1.12 0.72
C TYR A 835 -45.33 2.59 0.60
N ILE A 836 -44.03 2.86 0.46
CA ILE A 836 -43.48 4.20 0.20
C ILE A 836 -42.74 4.20 -1.14
N ASN A 837 -43.12 5.11 -2.04
CA ASN A 837 -42.50 5.21 -3.37
C ASN A 837 -41.24 6.09 -3.34
N ALA A 838 -41.34 7.27 -2.71
CA ALA A 838 -40.27 8.25 -2.73
C ALA A 838 -40.24 9.10 -1.46
N VAL A 839 -39.06 9.63 -1.14
CA VAL A 839 -38.83 10.64 -0.12
C VAL A 839 -38.20 11.86 -0.78
N THR A 840 -38.77 13.04 -0.57
CA THR A 840 -38.35 14.28 -1.24
C THR A 840 -38.21 15.43 -0.24
N GLY A 841 -37.32 16.39 -0.53
CA GLY A 841 -37.06 17.57 0.32
C GLY A 841 -35.65 17.60 0.91
N GLY A 842 -35.23 18.80 1.33
CA GLY A 842 -33.97 19.12 2.00
C GLY A 842 -32.65 18.93 1.21
N GLU A 843 -31.60 19.63 1.64
CA GLU A 843 -30.24 19.63 1.09
C GLU A 843 -29.37 18.58 1.80
N ARG A 844 -28.71 17.69 1.05
CA ARG A 844 -27.85 16.62 1.60
C ARG A 844 -26.46 17.17 1.92
N VAL A 845 -25.99 16.94 3.14
CA VAL A 845 -24.65 17.35 3.59
C VAL A 845 -23.89 16.12 4.04
N TRP A 846 -22.76 15.88 3.38
CA TRP A 846 -21.78 14.87 3.77
C TRP A 846 -20.83 15.45 4.83
N VAL A 847 -20.51 14.64 5.84
CA VAL A 847 -19.64 14.97 6.98
C VAL A 847 -18.53 13.91 7.06
N ASP A 848 -17.29 14.39 7.20
CA ASP A 848 -16.12 13.53 7.37
C ASP A 848 -16.08 12.99 8.80
N THR A 849 -16.06 11.67 8.95
CA THR A 849 -16.05 11.00 10.26
C THR A 849 -14.65 10.48 10.56
N GLY A 850 -14.20 10.63 11.80
CA GLY A 850 -12.87 10.18 12.26
C GLY A 850 -12.71 8.66 12.41
N GLU A 851 -13.42 7.85 11.62
CA GLU A 851 -13.47 6.39 11.77
C GLU A 851 -12.14 5.71 11.45
N ALA A 852 -11.44 6.19 10.41
CA ALA A 852 -10.10 5.70 10.09
C ALA A 852 -9.14 5.99 11.25
N GLU A 853 -9.18 7.21 11.79
CA GLU A 853 -8.34 7.65 12.90
C GLU A 853 -8.65 6.92 14.20
N ARG A 854 -9.93 6.59 14.44
CA ARG A 854 -10.37 5.82 15.59
C ARG A 854 -9.63 4.50 15.72
N SER A 855 -9.51 3.79 14.61
CA SER A 855 -8.90 2.47 14.57
C SER A 855 -7.37 2.46 14.73
N GLU A 856 -6.72 3.63 14.68
CA GLU A 856 -5.27 3.76 14.85
C GLU A 856 -4.85 4.24 16.25
N ILE A 857 -5.77 4.73 17.10
CA ILE A 857 -5.42 5.37 18.39
C ILE A 857 -4.51 4.50 19.25
N ALA A 858 -4.96 3.29 19.58
CA ALA A 858 -4.20 2.38 20.42
C ALA A 858 -2.84 2.05 19.78
N MET A 859 -2.81 1.79 18.48
CA MET A 859 -1.56 1.54 17.76
C MET A 859 -0.60 2.73 17.83
N LEU A 860 -1.11 3.97 17.80
CA LEU A 860 -0.30 5.20 17.89
C LEU A 860 0.22 5.47 19.30
N TYR A 861 -0.55 5.22 20.35
CA TYR A 861 -0.25 5.76 21.68
C TYR A 861 -0.07 4.72 22.79
N ALA A 862 -0.47 3.47 22.58
CA ALA A 862 -0.30 2.39 23.55
C ALA A 862 0.87 1.48 23.14
N PRO A 863 1.95 1.38 23.95
CA PRO A 863 3.16 0.66 23.57
C PRO A 863 2.97 -0.81 23.19
N GLY A 864 2.06 -1.52 23.85
CA GLY A 864 1.76 -2.93 23.58
C GLY A 864 1.14 -3.17 22.21
N PHE A 865 0.60 -2.13 21.56
CA PHE A 865 0.05 -2.21 20.20
C PHE A 865 0.96 -1.56 19.15
N SER A 866 2.17 -1.12 19.54
CA SER A 866 3.08 -0.47 18.61
C SER A 866 3.53 -1.41 17.47
N PRO A 867 3.70 -0.90 16.24
CA PRO A 867 4.25 -1.69 15.15
C PRO A 867 5.62 -2.29 15.46
N LEU A 868 6.46 -1.63 16.27
CA LEU A 868 7.77 -2.17 16.68
C LEU A 868 7.64 -3.51 17.38
N LEU A 869 6.88 -3.55 18.49
CA LEU A 869 6.72 -4.80 19.25
C LEU A 869 5.98 -5.86 18.44
N ALA A 870 4.99 -5.45 17.65
CA ALA A 870 4.22 -6.37 16.82
C ALA A 870 5.07 -7.01 15.71
N HIS A 871 5.89 -6.23 15.01
CA HIS A 871 6.77 -6.77 13.97
C HIS A 871 7.90 -7.61 14.56
N ALA A 872 8.45 -7.24 15.72
CA ALA A 872 9.40 -8.08 16.46
C ALA A 872 8.77 -9.43 16.87
N TRP A 873 7.52 -9.42 17.33
CA TRP A 873 6.76 -10.64 17.66
C TRP A 873 6.53 -11.51 16.43
N LEU A 874 6.04 -10.94 15.32
CA LEU A 874 5.82 -11.69 14.07
C LEU A 874 7.12 -12.21 13.46
N LEU A 875 8.19 -11.40 13.44
CA LEU A 875 9.51 -11.82 12.96
C LEU A 875 10.12 -12.92 13.85
N GLY A 876 9.89 -12.87 15.17
CA GLY A 876 10.26 -13.96 16.07
C GLY A 876 9.57 -15.27 15.72
N ASN A 877 8.30 -15.21 15.32
CA ASN A 877 7.55 -16.37 14.84
C ASN A 877 8.05 -16.90 13.49
N ASP A 878 8.38 -16.01 12.54
CA ASP A 878 9.05 -16.40 11.30
C ASP A 878 10.39 -17.10 11.58
N LEU A 879 11.17 -16.59 12.53
CA LEU A 879 12.44 -17.19 12.89
C LEU A 879 12.28 -18.58 13.51
N ILE A 880 11.26 -18.79 14.35
CA ILE A 880 10.92 -20.13 14.88
C ILE A 880 10.58 -21.07 13.73
N HIS A 881 9.78 -20.62 12.76
CA HIS A 881 9.41 -21.41 11.58
C HIS A 881 10.65 -21.86 10.78
N TYR A 882 11.60 -20.96 10.53
CA TYR A 882 12.81 -21.28 9.76
C TYR A 882 13.87 -22.06 10.53
N LEU A 883 14.08 -21.76 11.83
CA LEU A 883 15.13 -22.40 12.63
C LEU A 883 14.68 -23.69 13.30
N ARG A 884 13.37 -23.82 13.59
CA ARG A 884 12.78 -24.97 14.28
C ARG A 884 11.45 -25.39 13.62
N PRO A 885 11.49 -25.76 12.33
CA PRO A 885 10.28 -26.10 11.57
C PRO A 885 9.45 -27.23 12.20
N ALA A 886 10.09 -28.18 12.89
CA ALA A 886 9.42 -29.31 13.54
C ALA A 886 8.70 -28.97 14.86
N ASP A 887 8.86 -27.76 15.40
CA ASP A 887 8.28 -27.36 16.70
C ASP A 887 7.09 -26.39 16.52
N ALA A 888 6.04 -26.87 15.84
CA ALA A 888 4.82 -26.08 15.62
C ALA A 888 4.12 -25.68 16.92
N ALA A 889 4.24 -26.50 17.97
CA ALA A 889 3.68 -26.16 19.28
C ALA A 889 4.37 -24.93 19.89
N LEU A 890 5.68 -24.76 19.67
CA LEU A 890 6.38 -23.53 20.04
C LEU A 890 5.90 -22.34 19.19
N GLN A 891 5.74 -22.51 17.87
CA GLN A 891 5.27 -21.45 16.98
C GLN A 891 3.84 -21.00 17.35
N GLN A 892 2.90 -21.93 17.54
CA GLN A 892 1.53 -21.61 17.95
C GLN A 892 1.48 -20.92 19.31
N ARG A 893 2.29 -21.36 20.29
CA ARG A 893 2.38 -20.67 21.59
C ARG A 893 2.95 -19.26 21.48
N ALA A 894 3.94 -19.07 20.61
CA ALA A 894 4.51 -17.76 20.34
C ALA A 894 3.50 -16.85 19.63
N LEU A 895 2.71 -17.33 18.67
CA LEU A 895 1.59 -16.60 18.05
C LEU A 895 0.47 -16.30 19.07
N ALA A 896 0.19 -17.20 20.01
CA ALA A 896 -0.81 -16.97 21.06
C ALA A 896 -0.36 -15.97 22.16
N SER A 897 0.85 -15.41 22.03
CA SER A 897 1.47 -14.52 23.03
C SER A 897 1.82 -13.15 22.43
N PRO A 898 0.83 -12.35 21.99
CA PRO A 898 1.08 -11.06 21.37
C PRO A 898 1.55 -10.01 22.39
N PRO A 899 2.13 -8.88 21.92
CA PRO A 899 2.76 -7.90 22.82
C PRO A 899 1.86 -7.26 23.87
N TRP A 900 0.64 -6.92 23.51
CA TRP A 900 -0.33 -6.30 24.42
C TRP A 900 -0.74 -7.21 25.58
N ARG A 901 -0.56 -8.53 25.47
CA ARG A 901 -0.83 -9.47 26.56
C ARG A 901 0.04 -9.19 27.77
N TYR A 902 1.34 -8.95 27.58
CA TYR A 902 2.26 -8.70 28.68
C TYR A 902 2.48 -7.22 28.97
N VAL A 903 2.28 -6.32 28.00
CA VAL A 903 2.39 -4.87 28.22
C VAL A 903 1.14 -4.30 28.90
N HIS A 904 -0.05 -4.78 28.52
CA HIS A 904 -1.33 -4.24 28.98
C HIS A 904 -2.20 -5.25 29.73
N GLY A 905 -1.83 -6.54 29.78
CA GLY A 905 -2.63 -7.56 30.46
C GLY A 905 -3.89 -7.96 29.70
N LEU A 906 -3.94 -7.71 28.38
CA LEU A 906 -5.12 -7.93 27.55
C LEU A 906 -5.08 -9.30 26.85
N GLU A 907 -6.13 -10.10 27.02
CA GLU A 907 -6.30 -11.40 26.34
C GLU A 907 -7.21 -11.27 25.11
N VAL A 908 -6.76 -10.44 24.15
CA VAL A 908 -7.39 -10.26 22.84
C VAL A 908 -6.50 -10.91 21.78
N HIS A 909 -7.08 -11.67 20.85
CA HIS A 909 -6.34 -12.43 19.84
C HIS A 909 -6.93 -12.22 18.44
N SER A 910 -6.05 -12.06 17.45
CA SER A 910 -6.48 -12.11 16.05
C SER A 910 -6.98 -13.53 15.73
N PRO A 911 -8.03 -13.69 14.90
CA PRO A 911 -8.44 -15.01 14.40
C PRO A 911 -7.35 -15.71 13.57
N HIS A 912 -6.55 -14.91 12.84
CA HIS A 912 -5.53 -15.39 11.90
C HIS A 912 -4.21 -14.62 12.05
N PRO A 913 -3.50 -14.73 13.20
CA PRO A 913 -2.21 -14.06 13.39
C PRO A 913 -1.13 -14.53 12.41
N GLU A 914 -1.28 -15.74 11.86
CA GLU A 914 -0.42 -16.32 10.84
C GLU A 914 -0.39 -15.52 9.52
N TYR A 915 -1.43 -14.74 9.22
CA TYR A 915 -1.43 -13.86 8.04
C TYR A 915 -0.46 -12.68 8.17
N GLY A 916 0.01 -12.40 9.38
CA GLY A 916 1.11 -11.47 9.63
C GLY A 916 2.50 -12.05 9.36
N LEU A 917 2.63 -13.36 9.08
CA LEU A 917 3.91 -14.04 8.84
C LEU A 917 4.44 -13.86 7.41
N GLY A 918 5.69 -14.26 7.19
CA GLY A 918 6.38 -14.18 5.91
C GLY A 918 7.43 -13.08 5.85
N ILE A 919 8.53 -13.37 5.15
CA ILE A 919 9.62 -12.41 4.90
C ILE A 919 9.37 -11.71 3.58
N ASP A 920 9.27 -10.38 3.64
CA ASP A 920 8.99 -9.52 2.50
C ASP A 920 10.32 -9.09 1.87
N LEU A 921 10.89 -9.94 1.02
CA LEU A 921 12.07 -9.64 0.18
C LEU A 921 11.81 -10.10 -1.24
N TRP A 922 12.17 -9.28 -2.24
CA TRP A 922 11.89 -9.61 -3.65
C TRP A 922 12.49 -10.95 -4.12
N PRO A 923 13.69 -11.42 -3.69
CA PRO A 923 14.21 -12.73 -4.11
C PRO A 923 13.37 -13.87 -3.52
N LEU A 924 12.84 -13.69 -2.30
CA LEU A 924 12.00 -14.69 -1.65
C LEU A 924 10.59 -14.70 -2.26
N ALA A 925 10.03 -13.53 -2.57
CA ALA A 925 8.78 -13.42 -3.32
C ALA A 925 8.91 -14.07 -4.72
N ALA A 926 10.03 -13.82 -5.41
CA ALA A 926 10.31 -14.47 -6.70
C ALA A 926 10.38 -16.00 -6.55
N ARG A 927 10.95 -16.51 -5.46
CA ARG A 927 10.93 -17.95 -5.15
C ARG A 927 9.51 -18.46 -4.94
N GLN A 928 8.66 -17.74 -4.20
CA GLN A 928 7.27 -18.16 -3.96
C GLN A 928 6.44 -18.20 -5.24
N MET A 929 6.75 -17.36 -6.23
CA MET A 929 5.98 -17.24 -7.48
C MET A 929 6.56 -18.07 -8.62
N PHE A 930 7.89 -18.30 -8.64
CA PHE A 930 8.58 -18.90 -9.78
C PHE A 930 9.49 -20.08 -9.40
N ALA A 931 9.27 -20.73 -8.25
CA ALA A 931 10.07 -21.88 -7.79
C ALA A 931 10.24 -22.97 -8.88
N SER A 932 9.20 -23.21 -9.67
CA SER A 932 9.19 -24.22 -10.73
C SER A 932 9.94 -23.80 -12.01
N HIS A 933 10.45 -22.57 -12.10
CA HIS A 933 11.11 -22.02 -13.29
C HIS A 933 12.62 -21.80 -13.06
N ALA A 934 13.43 -22.83 -13.32
CA ALA A 934 14.87 -22.83 -13.07
C ALA A 934 15.63 -21.65 -13.72
N GLY A 935 15.22 -21.23 -14.93
CA GLY A 935 15.83 -20.08 -15.62
C GLY A 935 15.60 -18.75 -14.89
N VAL A 936 14.38 -18.53 -14.38
CA VAL A 936 14.04 -17.35 -13.57
C VAL A 936 14.82 -17.38 -12.26
N MET A 937 14.80 -18.53 -11.57
CA MET A 937 15.55 -18.68 -10.32
C MET A 937 17.04 -18.44 -10.52
N SER A 938 17.64 -18.95 -11.59
CA SER A 938 19.06 -18.69 -11.91
C SER A 938 19.34 -17.19 -12.07
N ALA A 939 18.47 -16.45 -12.74
CA ALA A 939 18.60 -15.00 -12.90
C ALA A 939 18.47 -14.26 -11.56
N VAL A 940 17.50 -14.65 -10.72
CA VAL A 940 17.32 -14.10 -9.37
C VAL A 940 18.59 -14.29 -8.53
N TRP A 941 19.14 -15.51 -8.51
CA TRP A 941 20.33 -15.87 -7.73
C TRP A 941 21.58 -15.14 -8.24
N VAL A 942 21.72 -14.95 -9.56
CA VAL A 942 22.82 -14.17 -10.14
C VAL A 942 22.71 -12.70 -9.71
N LEU A 943 21.53 -12.09 -9.81
CA LEU A 943 21.32 -10.70 -9.40
C LEU A 943 21.57 -10.50 -7.90
N GLU A 944 21.04 -11.39 -7.06
CA GLU A 944 21.28 -11.37 -5.62
C GLU A 944 22.77 -11.55 -5.30
N GLY A 945 23.44 -12.52 -5.94
CA GLY A 945 24.87 -12.73 -5.81
C GLY A 945 25.70 -11.50 -6.21
N LEU A 946 25.31 -10.80 -7.28
CA LEU A 946 25.95 -9.54 -7.70
C LEU A 946 25.77 -8.43 -6.66
N PHE A 947 24.57 -8.26 -6.10
CA PHE A 947 24.31 -7.26 -5.07
C PHE A 947 25.08 -7.58 -3.78
N LEU A 948 25.08 -8.84 -3.32
CA LEU A 948 25.81 -9.25 -2.12
C LEU A 948 27.33 -9.14 -2.29
N THR A 949 27.86 -9.50 -3.47
CA THR A 949 29.28 -9.33 -3.79
C THR A 949 29.66 -7.85 -3.85
N GLY A 950 28.85 -7.04 -4.53
CA GLY A 950 29.01 -5.59 -4.58
C GLY A 950 28.98 -4.95 -3.19
N LEU A 951 28.06 -5.39 -2.33
CA LEU A 951 27.95 -4.96 -0.94
C LEU A 951 29.22 -5.32 -0.15
N ALA A 952 29.72 -6.54 -0.26
CA ALA A 952 30.93 -6.99 0.42
C ALA A 952 32.19 -6.22 -0.02
N ILE A 953 32.35 -6.01 -1.33
CA ILE A 953 33.45 -5.21 -1.90
C ILE A 953 33.35 -3.77 -1.39
N ALA A 954 32.16 -3.17 -1.50
CA ALA A 954 31.93 -1.81 -1.05
C ALA A 954 32.21 -1.68 0.45
N ALA A 955 31.75 -2.62 1.28
CA ALA A 955 32.04 -2.67 2.72
C ALA A 955 33.55 -2.68 3.01
N GLY A 956 34.32 -3.48 2.27
CA GLY A 956 35.78 -3.48 2.33
C GLY A 956 36.37 -2.10 2.04
N MET A 957 35.86 -1.40 1.01
CA MET A 957 36.27 -0.03 0.69
C MET A 957 35.89 0.96 1.81
N VAL A 958 34.70 0.84 2.41
CA VAL A 958 34.27 1.66 3.56
C VAL A 958 35.23 1.49 4.73
N VAL A 959 35.50 0.25 5.12
CA VAL A 959 36.36 -0.07 6.26
C VAL A 959 37.77 0.43 6.01
N ARG A 960 38.31 0.25 4.79
CA ARG A 960 39.62 0.80 4.41
C ARG A 960 39.62 2.32 4.53
N ALA A 961 38.62 3.00 3.95
CA ALA A 961 38.49 4.45 4.02
C ALA A 961 38.40 4.95 5.48
N TRP A 962 37.66 4.26 6.34
CA TRP A 962 37.52 4.62 7.76
C TRP A 962 38.83 4.40 8.55
N LYS A 963 39.52 3.27 8.32
CA LYS A 963 40.79 2.93 8.99
C LYS A 963 41.96 3.82 8.56
N HIS A 964 42.09 4.09 7.25
CA HIS A 964 43.22 4.85 6.67
C HIS A 964 43.11 6.36 6.89
N CYS A 965 42.08 6.84 7.59
CA CYS A 965 42.06 8.18 8.17
C CYS A 965 43.02 8.21 9.37
N GLY A 966 44.34 8.29 9.13
CA GLY A 966 45.27 8.75 10.16
C GLY A 966 44.99 10.22 10.51
N PRO A 967 45.61 10.77 11.57
CA PRO A 967 45.53 12.19 11.87
C PRO A 967 46.22 12.97 10.74
N THR A 968 45.49 13.28 9.67
CA THR A 968 45.91 14.28 8.72
C THR A 968 45.80 15.61 9.43
N SER A 969 46.96 16.19 9.75
CA SER A 969 47.08 17.62 10.05
C SER A 969 46.16 18.40 9.10
N PRO A 970 45.36 19.36 9.60
CA PRO A 970 44.63 20.26 8.72
C PRO A 970 45.68 21.08 7.98
N ILE A 971 45.93 20.77 6.71
CA ILE A 971 46.73 21.64 5.83
C ILE A 971 45.91 21.95 4.59
N ALA A 972 45.36 23.16 4.59
CA ALA A 972 45.76 24.20 3.64
C ALA A 972 45.32 25.55 4.25
N SER A 973 46.20 26.13 5.07
CA SER A 973 46.85 27.42 4.83
C SER A 973 45.91 28.62 4.81
N GLU A 974 45.74 29.25 5.97
CA GLU A 974 45.85 30.72 5.98
C GLU A 974 47.24 31.07 5.43
N PRO A 975 47.37 32.07 4.54
CA PRO A 975 48.68 32.59 4.23
C PRO A 975 49.21 33.23 5.52
N GLU A 976 50.21 32.60 6.14
CA GLU A 976 51.12 33.30 7.04
C GLU A 976 51.63 34.51 6.27
N LEU A 977 51.21 35.71 6.68
CA LEU A 977 51.98 36.91 6.39
C LEU A 977 53.37 36.64 6.96
N GLY A 978 54.34 36.41 6.08
CA GLY A 978 55.75 36.36 6.43
C GLY A 978 56.12 37.67 7.13
N SER A 979 56.18 37.64 8.45
CA SER A 979 56.90 38.60 9.26
C SER A 979 58.39 38.30 9.12
N ASP A 980 58.95 38.64 7.95
CA ASP A 980 60.40 38.75 7.75
C ASP A 980 60.65 39.65 6.52
N VAL A 981 60.24 40.91 6.65
CA VAL A 981 60.83 42.01 5.88
C VAL A 981 61.26 43.06 6.88
N ARG A 982 62.58 43.15 7.09
CA ARG A 982 63.24 44.25 7.78
C ARG A 982 62.89 45.55 7.05
N LEU A 983 62.06 46.39 7.68
CA LEU A 983 61.93 47.80 7.33
C LEU A 983 63.22 48.53 7.76
N PRO A 984 63.88 49.31 6.88
CA PRO A 984 64.97 50.17 7.29
C PRO A 984 64.43 51.36 8.09
N HIS A 985 65.14 51.66 9.17
CA HIS A 985 64.91 52.82 10.04
C HIS A 985 64.80 54.13 9.25
N LEU A 986 63.71 54.86 9.45
CA LEU A 986 63.65 56.31 9.22
C LEU A 986 63.38 56.98 10.56
N GLN A 987 64.34 57.81 10.95
CA GLN A 987 64.31 58.67 12.13
C GLN A 987 63.23 59.76 12.03
N PRO A 988 62.75 60.31 13.15
CA PRO A 988 61.92 61.50 13.14
C PRO A 988 62.82 62.74 13.02
N GLU A 989 62.76 63.44 11.88
CA GLU A 989 63.30 64.79 11.77
C GLU A 989 62.26 65.82 12.21
N THR A 990 62.69 66.64 13.15
CA THR A 990 62.05 67.80 13.75
C THR A 990 61.92 68.98 12.79
N ASP A 991 60.92 69.81 13.07
CA ASP A 991 60.80 71.23 12.68
C ASP A 991 62.14 71.94 12.41
N ARG A 992 62.26 72.53 11.21
CA ARG A 992 62.57 73.97 11.01
C ARG A 992 62.36 74.37 9.55
N ALA A 993 61.98 75.63 9.40
CA ALA A 993 61.23 76.19 8.30
C ALA A 993 62.06 76.68 7.09
N ILE A 994 61.33 77.38 6.21
CA ILE A 994 61.66 78.43 5.22
C ILE A 994 62.01 77.96 3.76
N PRO A 995 61.72 78.77 2.70
CA PRO A 995 60.47 78.71 1.92
C PRO A 995 60.72 78.73 0.38
N HIS A 996 59.63 78.93 -0.38
CA HIS A 996 59.51 79.42 -1.77
C HIS A 996 58.98 78.44 -2.83
N HIS A 997 57.73 78.72 -3.23
CA HIS A 997 57.16 78.56 -4.58
C HIS A 997 58.02 79.27 -5.65
N PRO A 998 57.99 78.87 -6.93
CA PRO A 998 56.80 78.90 -7.80
C PRO A 998 56.12 77.55 -8.02
#